data_AF-A0A2E8RVT6-F1
#
_entry.id   AF-A0A2E8RVT6-F1
#
_cell.length_a   1.000
_cell.length_b   1.000
_cell.length_c   1.000
_cell.angle_alpha   90.00
_cell.angle_beta   90.00
_cell.angle_gamma   90.00
#
_symmetry.space_group_name_H-M   'P 1'
#
loop_
_entity.id
_entity.type
_entity.pdbx_description
1 polymer ?
#
loop_
_entity_poly.entity_id
_entity_poly.type
_entity_poly.pdbx_seq_one_letter_code
_entity_poly.pdbx_strand_id
1 'polypeptide(L)'
;PDVIYVPENSVFRLNNRSISWKAPRNSSIQQQIKLLANKVYLLPSGYKVQLVKSANQPLGSWKLIGTRAQPCMTHKPCTVSGGGKSEISKSIADAIIHAPFYVSDLSDSLDAVEKVLSHNYQNRFKNQDRNQDQRSILDQDRSLGSVIQLLTPSDSYTDQHNAFIESIPIETKELVLLLKRLYKPTWGQDWKQHFGVTMINGVPGHELRYQGRLVATNYLRVGYETDKSWRIFRLRKDFSPAQKIQTGDDITASILVPRNWLTVEFGEIENPSVKLVHNCEYRLFQRPDDAIIAGYDHQTEHDLSRSNNFLVNYEPIPQVQAEEIIDDVVHFDEFTEPMKRFIQKVGQNISSESYFCCSSYPRVIAGNPSKNPRYLQNRPDLDNPRDQYVAEMGLRLFRHLTLDDPIHTPVDVVCPGRRNNPPEESVRCLAVFNPIHYLPLPEAFIEFISSMTGKSPSTTGAGSEGALTKGPFNALLPIHDLNAALLSYIISGYNPFVTASGYVGPNFRVDHDISLLVPEVFCRMERHERDPEWLIKNRMLEPVPDLVYQNRTLPSSILGYRITDDFINRFMARIFSHPSVLFTESMLKPELQDLDAFAEGIDNVMSTHRRVAQYYFEDKSIKYAVPPLVALLHIMKDGHYQNKTLKDSEIRGLFKREYVIESEWYQERLISQQNRDIVRSRRIEAYLGTLESTSELQEKKSQIDKQIEYFQSGSYLKSLVGTIGRDPAL
;
A
#
# COMPACT_ATOMS: atom_id res chain seq x y z
N PRO A 1 29.52 14.43 -3.76
CA PRO A 1 28.76 13.26 -3.27
C PRO A 1 27.42 13.64 -2.61
N ASP A 2 26.33 12.96 -2.97
CA ASP A 2 24.97 13.21 -2.47
C ASP A 2 24.49 12.22 -1.40
N VAL A 3 25.19 11.09 -1.27
CA VAL A 3 24.99 10.09 -0.22
C VAL A 3 26.24 10.05 0.65
N ILE A 4 26.07 10.14 1.98
CA ILE A 4 27.16 10.24 2.96
C ILE A 4 26.95 9.15 4.01
N TYR A 5 27.92 8.24 4.13
CA TYR A 5 27.92 7.22 5.18
C TYR A 5 28.45 7.82 6.48
N VAL A 6 27.73 7.63 7.58
CA VAL A 6 28.09 8.17 8.90
C VAL A 6 28.14 7.05 9.95
N PRO A 7 28.94 7.19 11.03
CA PRO A 7 29.04 6.15 12.06
C PRO A 7 27.74 5.91 12.82
N GLU A 8 27.59 4.72 13.43
CA GLU A 8 26.38 4.30 14.16
C GLU A 8 25.96 5.25 15.30
N ASN A 9 26.94 5.91 15.92
CA ASN A 9 26.75 6.82 17.06
C ASN A 9 26.60 8.29 16.62
N SER A 10 26.20 8.52 15.37
CA SER A 10 25.98 9.87 14.84
C SER A 10 24.74 10.52 15.42
N VAL A 11 24.90 11.73 15.95
CA VAL A 11 23.83 12.56 16.49
C VAL A 11 23.50 13.68 15.50
N PHE A 12 22.27 13.73 15.04
CA PHE A 12 21.77 14.71 14.08
C PHE A 12 21.07 15.86 14.83
N ARG A 13 21.54 17.09 14.64
CA ARG A 13 20.96 18.27 15.29
C ARG A 13 20.53 19.31 14.25
N LEU A 14 19.25 19.64 14.27
CA LEU A 14 18.66 20.62 13.36
C LEU A 14 19.04 22.06 13.74
N ASN A 15 19.02 22.40 15.03
CA ASN A 15 19.20 23.77 15.54
C ASN A 15 20.52 24.42 15.09
N ASN A 16 21.62 23.66 15.12
CA ASN A 16 22.94 24.10 14.67
C ASN A 16 23.36 23.47 13.33
N ARG A 17 22.46 22.72 12.68
CA ARG A 17 22.68 22.02 11.40
C ARG A 17 23.98 21.20 11.41
N SER A 18 24.13 20.33 12.40
CA SER A 18 25.33 19.51 12.55
C SER A 18 25.01 18.03 12.69
N ILE A 19 25.94 17.21 12.23
CA ILE A 19 26.01 15.78 12.54
C ILE A 19 27.32 15.56 13.26
N SER A 20 27.27 15.00 14.47
CA SER A 20 28.47 14.78 15.28
C SER A 20 28.51 13.38 15.85
N TRP A 21 29.71 12.83 15.99
CA TRP A 21 29.95 11.52 16.61
C TRP A 21 31.26 11.53 17.40
N LYS A 22 31.41 10.57 18.31
CA LYS A 22 32.66 10.34 19.01
C LYS A 22 33.58 9.49 18.14
N ALA A 23 34.85 9.84 18.04
CA ALA A 23 35.81 9.11 17.22
C ALA A 23 35.95 7.66 17.72
N PRO A 24 35.97 6.65 16.83
CA PRO A 24 35.97 5.24 17.24
C PRO A 24 37.15 4.86 18.15
N ARG A 25 38.33 5.46 17.92
CA ARG A 25 39.56 5.17 18.66
C ARG A 25 39.77 6.06 19.88
N ASN A 26 39.01 7.14 20.03
CA ASN A 26 39.10 8.02 21.19
C ASN A 26 37.77 8.77 21.40
N SER A 27 37.03 8.36 22.43
CA SER A 27 35.72 8.92 22.75
C SER A 27 35.75 10.38 23.25
N SER A 28 36.93 10.91 23.57
CA SER A 28 37.13 12.33 23.92
C SER A 28 37.18 13.23 22.69
N ILE A 29 37.40 12.69 21.49
CA ILE A 29 37.47 13.45 20.25
C ILE A 29 36.08 13.45 19.60
N GLN A 30 35.44 14.61 19.55
CA GLN A 30 34.19 14.81 18.82
C GLN A 30 34.48 15.21 17.38
N GLN A 31 33.97 14.43 16.44
CA GLN A 31 33.98 14.76 15.02
C GLN A 31 32.64 15.41 14.66
N GLN A 32 32.65 16.33 13.68
CA GLN A 32 31.45 17.02 13.25
C GLN A 32 31.50 17.37 11.75
N ILE A 33 30.36 17.17 11.09
CA ILE A 33 30.09 17.66 9.73
C ILE A 33 28.82 18.50 9.73
N LYS A 34 28.63 19.26 8.64
CA LYS A 34 27.40 20.03 8.42
C LYS A 34 26.25 19.10 7.98
N LEU A 35 25.08 19.33 8.56
CA LEU A 35 23.81 18.78 8.07
C LEU A 35 23.33 19.66 6.91
N LEU A 36 23.28 19.10 5.71
CA LEU A 36 22.97 19.81 4.47
C LEU A 36 21.67 19.29 3.86
N ALA A 37 20.94 20.20 3.21
CA ALA A 37 19.82 19.83 2.36
C ALA A 37 20.32 19.04 1.13
N ASN A 38 19.43 18.27 0.51
CA ASN A 38 19.69 17.44 -0.69
C ASN A 38 20.71 16.30 -0.48
N LYS A 39 21.16 16.06 0.75
CA LYS A 39 22.03 14.93 1.11
C LYS A 39 21.22 13.84 1.83
N VAL A 40 21.62 12.59 1.61
CA VAL A 40 21.15 11.44 2.42
C VAL A 40 22.31 10.95 3.27
N TYR A 41 22.06 10.80 4.56
CA TYR A 41 23.02 10.24 5.49
C TYR A 41 22.63 8.79 5.80
N LEU A 42 23.46 7.82 5.43
CA LEU A 42 23.25 6.40 5.72
C LEU A 42 24.02 5.99 6.98
N LEU A 43 23.32 5.36 7.91
CA LEU A 43 23.89 4.69 9.07
C LEU A 43 24.25 3.23 8.73
N PRO A 44 25.15 2.56 9.49
CA PRO A 44 25.53 1.18 9.24
C PRO A 44 24.38 0.17 9.40
N SER A 45 23.30 0.55 10.10
CA SER A 45 22.05 -0.22 10.18
C SER A 45 21.18 -0.14 8.91
N GLY A 46 21.63 0.60 7.89
CA GLY A 46 20.86 0.92 6.69
C GLY A 46 19.83 2.03 6.88
N TYR A 47 19.65 2.55 8.10
CA TYR A 47 18.75 3.67 8.38
C TYR A 47 19.24 4.93 7.68
N LYS A 48 18.32 5.65 7.04
CA LYS A 48 18.63 6.87 6.27
C LYS A 48 18.08 8.09 6.98
N VAL A 49 18.84 9.18 7.00
CA VAL A 49 18.41 10.47 7.54
C VAL A 49 18.54 11.54 6.46
N GLN A 50 17.51 12.38 6.31
CA GLN A 50 17.48 13.48 5.37
C GLN A 50 16.97 14.76 6.03
N LEU A 51 17.51 15.90 5.62
CA LEU A 51 17.00 17.23 5.98
C LEU A 51 16.04 17.71 4.89
N VAL A 52 14.75 17.81 5.23
CA VAL A 52 13.67 18.11 4.28
C VAL A 52 12.90 19.34 4.73
N LYS A 53 12.55 20.20 3.76
CA LYS A 53 11.67 21.35 4.00
C LYS A 53 10.22 20.87 4.01
N SER A 54 9.44 21.26 5.01
CA SER A 54 8.00 20.98 5.02
C SER A 54 7.34 21.76 3.89
N ALA A 55 6.84 21.04 2.88
CA ALA A 55 6.07 21.62 1.78
C ALA A 55 4.83 22.35 2.32
N ASN A 56 4.45 23.45 1.67
CA ASN A 56 3.17 24.15 1.84
C ASN A 56 2.79 24.58 3.28
N GLN A 57 3.74 24.62 4.22
CA GLN A 57 3.54 25.32 5.49
C GLN A 57 3.92 26.80 5.35
N PRO A 58 3.13 27.75 5.88
CA PRO A 58 3.37 29.21 5.77
C PRO A 58 4.76 29.69 6.23
N LEU A 59 5.52 28.84 6.92
CA LEU A 59 6.84 29.16 7.47
C LEU A 59 7.97 28.25 6.97
N GLY A 60 7.72 27.34 6.03
CA GLY A 60 8.77 26.52 5.41
C GLY A 60 9.70 25.83 6.41
N SER A 61 9.14 25.25 7.47
CA SER A 61 9.94 24.66 8.56
C SER A 61 10.71 23.43 8.07
N TRP A 62 12.00 23.35 8.42
CA TRP A 62 12.83 22.19 8.09
C TRP A 62 12.67 21.10 9.15
N LYS A 63 12.73 19.84 8.73
CA LYS A 63 12.67 18.67 9.62
C LYS A 63 13.64 17.59 9.18
N LEU A 64 13.97 16.70 10.11
CA LEU A 64 14.66 15.45 9.79
C LEU A 64 13.62 14.39 9.44
N ILE A 65 13.84 13.67 8.34
CA ILE A 65 13.09 12.46 7.98
C ILE A 65 14.04 11.27 8.12
N GLY A 66 13.56 10.25 8.83
CA GLY A 66 14.27 9.00 9.00
C GLY A 66 13.54 7.86 8.29
N THR A 67 14.27 7.06 7.52
CA THR A 67 13.72 5.94 6.73
C THR A 67 14.39 4.64 7.14
N ARG A 68 13.59 3.64 7.51
CA ARG A 68 14.07 2.28 7.85
C ARG A 68 14.60 1.57 6.60
N ALA A 69 15.48 0.60 6.80
CA ALA A 69 16.12 -0.12 5.71
C ALA A 69 15.25 -1.24 5.12
N GLN A 70 14.67 -2.08 5.98
CA GLN A 70 13.87 -3.22 5.55
C GLN A 70 12.52 -2.74 4.96
N PRO A 71 12.22 -3.08 3.70
CA PRO A 71 10.95 -2.74 3.08
C PRO A 71 9.82 -3.68 3.53
N CYS A 72 8.59 -3.27 3.25
CA CYS A 72 7.40 -4.13 3.26
C CYS A 72 6.86 -4.18 1.83
N MET A 73 7.16 -5.26 1.13
CA MET A 73 6.80 -5.44 -0.27
C MET A 73 5.32 -5.80 -0.40
N THR A 74 4.52 -4.84 -0.87
CA THR A 74 3.07 -4.99 -0.97
C THR A 74 2.66 -5.23 -2.41
N HIS A 75 1.97 -6.35 -2.68
CA HIS A 75 1.53 -6.75 -4.00
C HIS A 75 0.00 -6.66 -4.12
N LYS A 76 -0.49 -5.97 -5.14
CA LYS A 76 -1.94 -5.73 -5.37
C LYS A 76 -2.43 -6.40 -6.66
N PRO A 77 -2.58 -7.75 -6.67
CA PRO A 77 -3.03 -8.49 -7.85
C PRO A 77 -4.57 -8.44 -7.99
N CYS A 78 -5.09 -9.02 -9.08
CA CYS A 78 -6.52 -9.36 -9.26
C CYS A 78 -7.47 -8.21 -8.89
N THR A 79 -7.11 -6.98 -9.27
CA THR A 79 -7.78 -5.75 -8.88
C THR A 79 -8.50 -5.18 -10.09
N VAL A 80 -9.82 -5.19 -10.07
CA VAL A 80 -10.65 -4.69 -11.17
C VAL A 80 -10.40 -3.21 -11.46
N SER A 81 -10.79 -2.73 -12.64
CA SER A 81 -10.68 -1.33 -13.01
C SER A 81 -11.35 -0.41 -11.97
N GLY A 82 -10.59 0.52 -11.40
CA GLY A 82 -11.02 1.42 -10.32
C GLY A 82 -11.02 0.78 -8.92
N GLY A 83 -10.44 -0.41 -8.75
CA GLY A 83 -10.07 -0.97 -7.43
C GLY A 83 -8.73 -0.44 -6.90
N GLY A 84 -8.09 0.49 -7.62
CA GLY A 84 -6.90 1.21 -7.18
C GLY A 84 -5.60 0.39 -7.22
N LYS A 85 -5.35 -0.35 -8.31
CA LYS A 85 -4.11 -1.11 -8.52
C LYS A 85 -2.85 -0.24 -8.38
N SER A 86 -2.75 0.81 -9.19
CA SER A 86 -1.57 1.70 -9.25
C SER A 86 -1.43 2.62 -8.03
N GLU A 87 -2.52 2.84 -7.29
CA GLU A 87 -2.54 3.62 -6.03
C GLU A 87 -1.57 3.04 -4.98
N ILE A 88 -1.28 1.74 -5.03
CA ILE A 88 -0.33 1.10 -4.11
C ILE A 88 1.06 1.76 -4.19
N SER A 89 1.47 2.19 -5.38
CA SER A 89 2.77 2.82 -5.66
C SER A 89 2.73 4.35 -5.69
N LYS A 90 1.55 4.99 -5.76
CA LYS A 90 1.44 6.45 -5.72
C LYS A 90 1.85 7.01 -4.36
N SER A 91 2.39 8.22 -4.37
CA SER A 91 2.77 8.93 -3.16
C SER A 91 1.52 9.40 -2.41
N ILE A 92 1.40 9.07 -1.13
CA ILE A 92 0.35 9.67 -0.28
C ILE A 92 0.69 11.12 0.10
N ALA A 93 1.90 11.60 -0.20
CA ALA A 93 2.33 12.95 0.13
C ALA A 93 1.48 14.02 -0.55
N ASP A 94 1.05 13.78 -1.79
CA ASP A 94 0.26 14.72 -2.59
C ASP A 94 -1.18 14.86 -2.06
N ALA A 95 -1.65 13.88 -1.30
CA ALA A 95 -2.96 13.91 -0.64
C ALA A 95 -2.92 14.61 0.74
N ILE A 96 -1.75 15.04 1.22
CA ILE A 96 -1.63 15.69 2.54
C ILE A 96 -2.13 17.13 2.47
N ILE A 97 -3.15 17.42 3.28
CA ILE A 97 -3.73 18.74 3.43
C ILE A 97 -3.02 19.49 4.56
N HIS A 98 -2.58 20.71 4.28
CA HIS A 98 -1.99 21.59 5.27
C HIS A 98 -3.02 22.60 5.75
N ALA A 99 -3.44 22.49 7.01
CA ALA A 99 -4.47 23.34 7.59
C ALA A 99 -4.10 23.77 9.02
N PRO A 100 -4.76 24.81 9.57
CA PRO A 100 -4.54 25.25 10.94
C PRO A 100 -4.62 24.11 11.97
N PHE A 101 -3.82 24.23 13.02
CA PHE A 101 -4.03 23.49 14.25
C PHE A 101 -5.17 24.15 15.02
N TYR A 102 -6.32 23.48 15.09
CA TYR A 102 -7.47 23.95 15.83
C TYR A 102 -7.38 23.61 17.31
N VAL A 103 -7.77 24.58 18.14
CA VAL A 103 -8.01 24.45 19.57
C VAL A 103 -9.43 24.90 19.91
N SER A 104 -10.07 24.21 20.85
CA SER A 104 -11.44 24.53 21.30
C SER A 104 -11.44 25.82 22.14
N ASP A 105 -10.82 25.77 23.32
CA ASP A 105 -10.48 26.93 24.14
C ASP A 105 -8.98 26.88 24.47
N LEU A 106 -8.24 27.95 24.15
CA LEU A 106 -6.79 27.93 24.35
C LEU A 106 -6.41 27.88 25.84
N SER A 107 -7.10 28.62 26.71
CA SER A 107 -6.74 28.72 28.12
C SER A 107 -6.91 27.37 28.80
N ASP A 108 -8.09 26.78 28.65
CA ASP A 108 -8.43 25.48 29.21
C ASP A 108 -7.51 24.38 28.66
N SER A 109 -7.22 24.43 27.36
CA SER A 109 -6.32 23.48 26.71
C SER A 109 -4.87 23.60 27.24
N LEU A 110 -4.35 24.81 27.47
CA LEU A 110 -3.02 25.01 28.03
C LEU A 110 -2.93 24.56 29.51
N ASP A 111 -3.99 24.74 30.28
CA ASP A 111 -4.07 24.25 31.66
C ASP A 111 -4.18 22.73 31.72
N ALA A 112 -4.90 22.11 30.78
CA ALA A 112 -4.92 20.66 30.64
C ALA A 112 -3.52 20.12 30.28
N VAL A 113 -2.77 20.79 29.40
CA VAL A 113 -1.39 20.44 29.08
C VAL A 113 -0.49 20.48 30.32
N GLU A 114 -0.58 21.52 31.15
CA GLU A 114 0.17 21.64 32.41
C GLU A 114 -0.07 20.44 33.34
N LYS A 115 -1.33 20.00 33.47
CA LYS A 115 -1.69 18.81 34.28
C LYS A 115 -1.03 17.53 33.75
N VAL A 116 -0.93 17.38 32.43
CA VAL A 116 -0.24 16.24 31.82
C VAL A 116 1.27 16.33 32.07
N LEU A 117 1.89 17.51 31.92
CA LEU A 117 3.33 17.71 32.15
C LEU A 117 3.76 17.44 33.60
N SER A 118 2.89 17.77 34.55
CA SER A 118 3.13 17.60 35.99
C SER A 118 2.81 16.20 36.54
N HIS A 119 2.19 15.33 35.73
CA HIS A 119 1.89 13.96 36.15
C HIS A 119 3.16 13.12 36.36
N ASN A 120 3.14 12.22 37.35
CA ASN A 120 4.27 11.34 37.64
C ASN A 120 4.23 10.06 36.80
N TYR A 121 5.15 9.97 35.84
CA TYR A 121 5.27 8.84 34.91
C TYR A 121 6.23 7.72 35.35
N GLN A 122 6.83 7.82 36.54
CA GLN A 122 7.89 6.91 36.96
C GLN A 122 7.37 5.48 37.16
N ASN A 123 6.17 5.30 37.72
CA ASN A 123 5.61 3.99 38.08
C ASN A 123 4.65 3.41 37.03
N ARG A 124 4.91 3.70 35.75
CA ARG A 124 3.98 3.38 34.67
C ARG A 124 3.99 1.91 34.25
N PHE A 125 5.12 1.18 34.39
CA PHE A 125 5.20 -0.20 33.93
C PHE A 125 4.75 -1.20 35.01
N LYS A 126 4.09 -2.28 34.57
CA LYS A 126 3.77 -3.44 35.42
C LYS A 126 5.03 -4.10 35.97
N ASN A 127 6.06 -4.22 35.14
CA ASN A 127 7.40 -4.65 35.58
C ASN A 127 8.18 -3.44 36.13
N GLN A 128 8.45 -3.46 37.44
CA GLN A 128 9.12 -2.36 38.13
C GLN A 128 10.57 -2.13 37.67
N ASP A 129 11.27 -3.15 37.17
CA ASP A 129 12.64 -3.01 36.69
C ASP A 129 12.76 -2.06 35.48
N ARG A 130 11.64 -1.84 34.78
CA ARG A 130 11.55 -0.92 33.64
C ARG A 130 11.34 0.55 34.05
N ASN A 131 11.07 0.84 35.32
CA ASN A 131 10.74 2.17 35.84
C ASN A 131 12.00 3.03 36.14
N GLN A 132 13.10 2.80 35.41
CA GLN A 132 14.35 3.56 35.57
C GLN A 132 14.37 4.91 34.82
N ASP A 133 13.41 5.14 33.91
CA ASP A 133 13.36 6.38 33.11
C ASP A 133 12.78 7.54 33.92
N GLN A 134 13.68 8.43 34.35
CA GLN A 134 13.40 9.63 35.16
C GLN A 134 13.23 10.91 34.34
N ARG A 135 13.38 10.85 33.00
CA ARG A 135 13.29 12.04 32.14
C ARG A 135 11.88 12.64 32.23
N SER A 136 11.78 13.96 32.21
CA SER A 136 10.48 14.66 32.09
C SER A 136 9.98 14.64 30.65
N ILE A 137 8.73 15.04 30.39
CA ILE A 137 8.20 15.11 29.01
C ILE A 137 9.04 16.07 28.16
N LEU A 138 9.40 17.25 28.68
CA LEU A 138 10.08 18.31 27.93
C LEU A 138 11.62 18.16 27.86
N ASP A 139 12.19 17.16 28.53
CA ASP A 139 13.63 16.85 28.53
C ASP A 139 14.20 16.69 27.10
N GLN A 140 15.30 17.36 26.77
CA GLN A 140 15.89 17.34 25.43
C GLN A 140 16.36 15.94 25.00
N ASP A 141 16.68 15.06 25.95
CA ASP A 141 17.11 13.68 25.68
C ASP A 141 15.92 12.70 25.63
N ARG A 142 14.68 13.19 25.81
CA ARG A 142 13.45 12.44 25.53
C ARG A 142 12.94 12.80 24.14
N SER A 143 12.84 11.81 23.24
CA SER A 143 12.37 12.02 21.87
C SER A 143 10.86 12.25 21.81
N LEU A 144 10.37 12.93 20.76
CA LEU A 144 8.93 13.08 20.51
C LEU A 144 8.22 11.72 20.45
N GLY A 145 8.80 10.74 19.74
CA GLY A 145 8.24 9.39 19.63
C GLY A 145 8.10 8.69 20.98
N SER A 146 9.05 8.88 21.91
CA SER A 146 8.93 8.33 23.26
C SER A 146 7.86 9.03 24.11
N VAL A 147 7.58 10.32 23.88
CA VAL A 147 6.42 11.01 24.49
C VAL A 147 5.11 10.47 23.93
N ILE A 148 5.05 10.18 22.63
CA ILE A 148 3.88 9.53 22.02
C ILE A 148 3.64 8.16 22.67
N GLN A 149 4.69 7.33 22.78
CA GLN A 149 4.60 6.03 23.47
C GLN A 149 4.19 6.17 24.94
N LEU A 150 4.64 7.22 25.63
CA LEU A 150 4.28 7.50 27.01
C LEU A 150 2.79 7.82 27.18
N LEU A 151 2.19 8.47 26.18
CA LEU A 151 0.79 8.91 26.16
C LEU A 151 -0.12 8.02 25.30
N THR A 152 0.35 6.82 24.97
CA THR A 152 -0.42 5.79 24.25
C THR A 152 -0.61 4.59 25.18
N PRO A 153 -1.84 4.08 25.38
CA PRO A 153 -2.07 2.90 26.21
C PRO A 153 -1.22 1.70 25.77
N SER A 154 -0.78 0.88 26.72
CA SER A 154 0.06 -0.31 26.44
C SER A 154 -0.21 -1.41 27.46
N ASP A 155 -0.19 -2.67 27.01
CA ASP A 155 -0.30 -3.84 27.89
C ASP A 155 0.82 -3.91 28.92
N SER A 156 1.97 -3.30 28.61
CA SER A 156 3.12 -3.22 29.50
C SER A 156 2.96 -2.21 30.64
N TYR A 157 1.98 -1.29 30.51
CA TYR A 157 1.67 -0.30 31.53
C TYR A 157 0.69 -0.82 32.58
N THR A 158 0.71 -0.23 33.76
CA THR A 158 -0.27 -0.49 34.82
C THR A 158 -1.65 -0.02 34.39
N ASP A 159 -2.70 -0.66 34.91
CA ASP A 159 -4.09 -0.32 34.55
C ASP A 159 -4.42 1.11 35.00
N GLN A 160 -3.87 1.56 36.13
CA GLN A 160 -3.97 2.95 36.59
C GLN A 160 -3.36 3.94 35.60
N HIS A 161 -2.19 3.62 35.02
CA HIS A 161 -1.53 4.49 34.05
C HIS A 161 -2.29 4.54 32.73
N ASN A 162 -2.80 3.40 32.25
CA ASN A 162 -3.64 3.34 31.06
C ASN A 162 -4.93 4.14 31.25
N ALA A 163 -5.63 3.98 32.37
CA ALA A 163 -6.84 4.75 32.69
C ALA A 163 -6.56 6.27 32.74
N PHE A 164 -5.40 6.68 33.28
CA PHE A 164 -4.98 8.08 33.23
C PHE A 164 -4.78 8.55 31.78
N ILE A 165 -4.02 7.81 30.96
CA ILE A 165 -3.81 8.17 29.55
C ILE A 165 -5.14 8.29 28.79
N GLU A 166 -6.07 7.36 29.00
CA GLU A 166 -7.38 7.33 28.36
C GLU A 166 -8.25 8.52 28.78
N SER A 167 -8.09 9.02 30.01
CA SER A 167 -8.80 10.22 30.49
C SER A 167 -8.31 11.53 29.85
N ILE A 168 -7.11 11.56 29.26
CA ILE A 168 -6.56 12.79 28.67
C ILE A 168 -7.26 13.06 27.32
N PRO A 169 -7.88 14.23 27.12
CA PRO A 169 -8.46 14.61 25.83
C PRO A 169 -7.41 14.57 24.72
N ILE A 170 -7.82 14.12 23.53
CA ILE A 170 -6.85 13.93 22.44
C ILE A 170 -6.27 15.28 21.97
N GLU A 171 -7.07 16.37 21.99
CA GLU A 171 -6.57 17.73 21.75
C GLU A 171 -5.41 18.08 22.70
N THR A 172 -5.54 17.75 23.99
CA THR A 172 -4.49 17.97 24.99
C THR A 172 -3.25 17.15 24.69
N LYS A 173 -3.39 15.86 24.31
CA LYS A 173 -2.24 15.02 23.90
C LYS A 173 -1.51 15.67 22.72
N GLU A 174 -2.25 16.14 21.72
CA GLU A 174 -1.69 16.80 20.54
C GLU A 174 -0.95 18.10 20.86
N LEU A 175 -1.48 18.90 21.80
CA LEU A 175 -0.82 20.11 22.27
C LEU A 175 0.45 19.79 23.08
N VAL A 176 0.46 18.75 23.90
CA VAL A 176 1.68 18.26 24.58
C VAL A 176 2.75 17.89 23.55
N LEU A 177 2.37 17.18 22.49
CA LEU A 177 3.30 16.80 21.41
C LEU A 177 3.80 18.00 20.60
N LEU A 178 2.94 18.98 20.35
CA LEU A 178 3.31 20.22 19.69
C LEU A 178 4.27 21.04 20.56
N LEU A 179 3.95 21.21 21.84
CA LEU A 179 4.83 21.86 22.82
C LEU A 179 6.17 21.15 22.85
N LYS A 180 6.20 19.83 22.98
CA LYS A 180 7.43 19.03 22.96
C LYS A 180 8.29 19.31 21.73
N ARG A 181 7.66 19.43 20.55
CA ARG A 181 8.36 19.71 19.29
C ARG A 181 8.95 21.12 19.24
N LEU A 182 8.28 22.11 19.83
CA LEU A 182 8.66 23.52 19.77
C LEU A 182 9.51 23.99 20.97
N TYR A 183 9.47 23.25 22.07
CA TYR A 183 10.04 23.64 23.35
C TYR A 183 11.52 23.96 23.28
N LYS A 184 11.89 25.09 23.87
CA LYS A 184 13.28 25.49 24.09
C LYS A 184 13.57 25.48 25.59
N PRO A 185 14.71 24.93 26.04
CA PRO A 185 15.07 24.91 27.46
C PRO A 185 15.04 26.28 28.14
N THR A 186 15.31 27.35 27.37
CA THR A 186 15.26 28.74 27.84
C THR A 186 13.88 29.23 28.25
N TRP A 187 12.80 28.52 27.89
CA TRP A 187 11.44 28.89 28.28
C TRP A 187 11.11 28.49 29.72
N GLY A 188 11.75 27.44 30.24
CA GLY A 188 11.42 26.91 31.55
C GLY A 188 9.92 26.63 31.71
N GLN A 189 9.32 27.20 32.77
CA GLN A 189 7.88 27.08 33.05
C GLN A 189 7.03 28.11 32.30
N ASP A 190 7.64 29.14 31.71
CA ASP A 190 6.92 30.24 31.03
C ASP A 190 6.59 29.91 29.57
N TRP A 191 6.34 28.64 29.25
CA TRP A 191 6.11 28.18 27.87
C TRP A 191 4.75 28.62 27.33
N LYS A 192 3.74 28.82 28.19
CA LYS A 192 2.37 29.20 27.80
C LYS A 192 2.32 30.50 27.00
N GLN A 193 3.13 31.49 27.34
CA GLN A 193 3.15 32.81 26.69
C GLN A 193 3.54 32.77 25.20
N HIS A 194 4.11 31.65 24.74
CA HIS A 194 4.48 31.46 23.34
C HIS A 194 3.33 30.97 22.46
N PHE A 195 2.20 30.60 23.05
CA PHE A 195 1.00 30.15 22.36
C PHE A 195 -0.12 31.19 22.48
N GLY A 196 -0.92 31.34 21.43
CA GLY A 196 -1.99 32.31 21.35
C GLY A 196 -3.03 31.94 20.30
N VAL A 197 -4.10 32.73 20.21
CA VAL A 197 -5.09 32.70 19.12
C VAL A 197 -5.34 34.12 18.64
N THR A 198 -5.84 34.29 17.42
CA THR A 198 -6.26 35.62 16.94
C THR A 198 -7.59 36.01 17.59
N MET A 199 -7.72 37.26 18.03
CA MET A 199 -9.02 37.83 18.38
C MET A 199 -9.76 38.22 17.09
N ILE A 200 -10.90 37.57 16.81
CA ILE A 200 -11.75 37.84 15.65
C ILE A 200 -13.03 38.49 16.18
N ASN A 201 -13.29 39.75 15.79
CA ASN A 201 -14.44 40.53 16.27
C ASN A 201 -14.57 40.57 17.80
N GLY A 202 -13.45 40.60 18.52
CA GLY A 202 -13.42 40.62 19.99
C GLY A 202 -13.60 39.26 20.67
N VAL A 203 -13.71 38.17 19.91
CA VAL A 203 -13.80 36.79 20.42
C VAL A 203 -12.51 36.03 20.10
N PRO A 204 -11.96 35.25 21.03
CA PRO A 204 -10.82 34.37 20.73
C PRO A 204 -11.16 33.39 19.60
N GLY A 205 -10.35 33.35 18.55
CA GLY A 205 -10.47 32.37 17.48
C GLY A 205 -9.97 30.98 17.90
N HIS A 206 -10.12 30.01 17.01
CA HIS A 206 -9.75 28.61 17.26
C HIS A 206 -8.41 28.19 16.62
N GLU A 207 -7.79 29.08 15.84
CA GLU A 207 -6.54 28.79 15.14
C GLU A 207 -5.33 29.05 16.04
N LEU A 208 -4.65 27.98 16.44
CA LEU A 208 -3.48 28.08 17.29
C LEU A 208 -2.36 28.84 16.61
N ARG A 209 -1.76 29.77 17.35
CA ARG A 209 -0.58 30.53 16.98
C ARG A 209 0.57 30.25 17.91
N TYR A 210 1.76 30.19 17.33
CA TYR A 210 3.03 30.13 18.03
C TYR A 210 3.81 31.40 17.70
N GLN A 211 4.13 32.21 18.73
CA GLN A 211 4.78 33.51 18.58
C GLN A 211 4.09 34.41 17.54
N GLY A 212 2.75 34.48 17.62
CA GLY A 212 1.91 35.27 16.72
C GLY A 212 1.71 34.67 15.31
N ARG A 213 2.35 33.55 14.99
CA ARG A 213 2.27 32.91 13.67
C ARG A 213 1.36 31.70 13.71
N LEU A 214 0.55 31.53 12.67
CA LEU A 214 -0.35 30.38 12.52
C LEU A 214 0.43 29.06 12.56
N VAL A 215 -0.01 28.13 13.42
CA VAL A 215 0.51 26.76 13.46
C VAL A 215 -0.26 25.93 12.44
N ALA A 216 0.44 25.46 11.41
CA ALA A 216 -0.11 24.50 10.46
C ALA A 216 0.21 23.06 10.87
N THR A 217 -0.72 22.14 10.64
CA THR A 217 -0.51 20.71 10.77
C THR A 217 -1.00 19.96 9.52
N ASN A 218 -0.73 18.66 9.49
CA ASN A 218 -1.00 17.83 8.33
C ASN A 218 -2.27 17.02 8.59
N TYR A 219 -3.13 16.97 7.60
CA TYR A 219 -4.35 16.18 7.57
C TYR A 219 -4.36 15.30 6.34
N LEU A 220 -5.15 14.24 6.36
CA LEU A 220 -5.46 13.43 5.20
C LEU A 220 -6.98 13.31 5.09
N ARG A 221 -7.52 13.43 3.88
CA ARG A 221 -8.92 13.08 3.63
C ARG A 221 -9.07 11.56 3.71
N VAL A 222 -10.11 11.11 4.41
CA VAL A 222 -10.54 9.70 4.44
C VAL A 222 -12.04 9.64 4.24
N GLY A 223 -12.42 9.73 2.97
CA GLY A 223 -13.80 9.73 2.51
C GLY A 223 -14.55 11.05 2.67
N TYR A 224 -15.85 10.97 2.44
CA TYR A 224 -16.77 12.09 2.40
C TYR A 224 -17.93 11.87 3.38
N GLU A 225 -18.51 12.96 3.86
CA GLU A 225 -19.81 12.93 4.52
C GLU A 225 -20.95 12.83 3.49
N THR A 226 -22.17 12.59 3.97
CA THR A 226 -23.37 12.45 3.11
C THR A 226 -23.68 13.71 2.29
N ASP A 227 -23.28 14.88 2.79
CA ASP A 227 -23.39 16.18 2.09
C ASP A 227 -22.23 16.45 1.11
N LYS A 228 -21.34 15.46 0.91
CA LYS A 228 -20.13 15.53 0.08
C LYS A 228 -19.01 16.41 0.65
N SER A 229 -19.11 16.86 1.90
CA SER A 229 -18.00 17.51 2.58
C SER A 229 -16.87 16.51 2.86
N TRP A 230 -15.64 17.00 2.94
CA TRP A 230 -14.46 16.15 3.15
C TRP A 230 -14.31 15.75 4.61
N ARG A 231 -14.07 14.46 4.86
CA ARG A 231 -13.69 13.97 6.19
C ARG A 231 -12.17 14.01 6.31
N ILE A 232 -11.64 15.03 6.98
CA ILE A 232 -10.18 15.21 7.12
C ILE A 232 -9.71 14.85 8.53
N PHE A 233 -8.63 14.08 8.60
CA PHE A 233 -8.10 13.54 9.85
C PHE A 233 -6.65 13.95 10.05
N ARG A 234 -6.34 14.41 11.26
CA ARG A 234 -5.01 14.90 11.62
C ARG A 234 -4.00 13.75 11.62
N LEU A 235 -2.90 13.94 10.91
CA LEU A 235 -1.76 13.04 10.92
C LEU A 235 -0.88 13.29 12.15
N ARG A 236 -0.24 12.22 12.61
CA ARG A 236 0.74 12.29 13.68
C ARG A 236 1.88 13.24 13.34
N LYS A 237 2.40 13.91 14.37
CA LYS A 237 3.48 14.90 14.23
C LYS A 237 4.81 14.28 13.79
N ASP A 238 4.99 12.98 14.01
CA ASP A 238 6.15 12.19 13.60
C ASP A 238 5.88 11.31 12.36
N PHE A 239 4.69 11.42 11.74
CA PHE A 239 4.41 10.73 10.49
C PHE A 239 5.04 11.47 9.30
N SER A 240 5.72 10.70 8.46
CA SER A 240 6.06 11.05 7.08
C SER A 240 5.63 9.88 6.19
N PRO A 241 5.17 10.15 4.95
CA PRO A 241 4.88 9.12 3.95
C PRO A 241 6.03 8.12 3.80
N ALA A 242 5.70 6.86 3.56
CA ALA A 242 6.72 5.85 3.25
C ALA A 242 7.39 6.17 1.92
N GLN A 243 8.70 5.97 1.83
CA GLN A 243 9.40 6.00 0.55
C GLN A 243 9.06 4.72 -0.21
N LYS A 244 8.40 4.86 -1.36
CA LYS A 244 7.97 3.73 -2.20
C LYS A 244 8.90 3.58 -3.39
N ILE A 245 9.32 2.35 -3.63
CA ILE A 245 9.96 1.93 -4.88
C ILE A 245 8.95 1.04 -5.60
N GLN A 246 8.56 1.42 -6.81
CA GLN A 246 7.60 0.64 -7.59
C GLN A 246 8.26 -0.63 -8.13
N THR A 247 7.62 -1.76 -7.91
CA THR A 247 8.12 -3.10 -8.29
C THR A 247 7.23 -3.80 -9.33
N GLY A 248 6.07 -3.23 -9.62
CA GLY A 248 5.06 -3.72 -10.56
C GLY A 248 3.99 -2.65 -10.77
N ASP A 249 3.35 -2.67 -11.94
CA ASP A 249 2.15 -1.88 -12.21
C ASP A 249 1.12 -2.74 -12.95
N ASP A 250 1.20 -2.88 -14.27
CA ASP A 250 0.21 -3.59 -15.08
C ASP A 250 0.65 -5.00 -15.47
N ILE A 251 1.80 -5.13 -16.15
CA ILE A 251 2.31 -6.42 -16.62
C ILE A 251 3.43 -6.89 -15.68
N THR A 252 3.11 -7.89 -14.86
CA THR A 252 4.04 -8.46 -13.87
C THR A 252 4.39 -9.91 -14.17
N ALA A 253 5.67 -10.22 -14.27
CA ALA A 253 6.17 -11.58 -14.18
C ALA A 253 6.36 -11.94 -12.70
N SER A 254 6.00 -13.17 -12.32
CA SER A 254 6.23 -13.64 -10.96
C SER A 254 6.62 -15.11 -10.92
N ILE A 255 7.42 -15.47 -9.92
CA ILE A 255 7.82 -16.84 -9.64
C ILE A 255 7.62 -17.12 -8.16
N LEU A 256 7.15 -18.34 -7.85
CA LEU A 256 7.17 -18.86 -6.49
C LEU A 256 8.38 -19.78 -6.36
N VAL A 257 9.26 -19.48 -5.40
CA VAL A 257 10.45 -20.28 -5.11
C VAL A 257 10.41 -20.79 -3.68
N PRO A 258 10.83 -22.04 -3.43
CA PRO A 258 11.15 -22.52 -2.09
C PRO A 258 12.16 -21.58 -1.43
N ARG A 259 11.97 -21.26 -0.15
CA ARG A 259 12.86 -20.33 0.57
C ARG A 259 14.32 -20.79 0.56
N ASN A 260 14.56 -22.10 0.63
CA ASN A 260 15.90 -22.70 0.62
C ASN A 260 16.64 -22.58 -0.73
N TRP A 261 15.98 -22.12 -1.80
CA TRP A 261 16.67 -21.81 -3.06
C TRP A 261 17.41 -20.46 -3.01
N LEU A 262 17.06 -19.60 -2.06
CA LEU A 262 17.63 -18.27 -1.93
C LEU A 262 18.84 -18.35 -0.98
N THR A 263 20.00 -17.92 -1.47
CA THR A 263 21.29 -18.03 -0.76
C THR A 263 21.50 -16.96 0.29
N VAL A 264 20.76 -15.86 0.20
CA VAL A 264 20.84 -14.72 1.12
C VAL A 264 19.60 -14.64 1.98
N GLU A 265 19.77 -14.30 3.26
CA GLU A 265 18.63 -13.97 4.11
C GLU A 265 17.99 -12.66 3.66
N PHE A 266 16.66 -12.62 3.60
CA PHE A 266 15.90 -11.46 3.15
C PHE A 266 14.98 -10.88 4.23
N GLY A 267 15.34 -11.12 5.50
CA GLY A 267 14.66 -10.60 6.67
C GLY A 267 13.76 -11.63 7.34
N GLU A 268 12.76 -11.12 8.05
CA GLU A 268 11.92 -11.93 8.96
C GLU A 268 10.91 -12.84 8.24
N ILE A 269 10.94 -12.99 6.91
CA ILE A 269 9.96 -13.79 6.15
C ILE A 269 10.17 -15.30 6.36
N GLU A 270 9.25 -15.91 7.10
CA GLU A 270 9.19 -17.34 7.46
C GLU A 270 8.34 -18.20 6.51
N ASN A 271 7.70 -17.60 5.50
CA ASN A 271 6.93 -18.33 4.51
C ASN A 271 7.79 -19.47 3.89
N PRO A 272 7.29 -20.72 3.80
CA PRO A 272 8.07 -21.85 3.28
C PRO A 272 8.52 -21.65 1.83
N SER A 273 7.69 -20.96 1.06
CA SER A 273 7.99 -20.49 -0.30
C SER A 273 7.65 -19.01 -0.39
N VAL A 274 8.41 -18.28 -1.19
CA VAL A 274 8.24 -16.84 -1.35
C VAL A 274 8.00 -16.47 -2.80
N LYS A 275 7.18 -15.43 -3.01
CA LYS A 275 6.90 -14.90 -4.34
C LYS A 275 7.85 -13.75 -4.66
N LEU A 276 8.56 -13.87 -5.77
CA LEU A 276 9.35 -12.80 -6.36
C LEU A 276 8.59 -12.25 -7.57
N VAL A 277 8.67 -10.93 -7.77
CA VAL A 277 7.97 -10.24 -8.85
C VAL A 277 8.93 -9.34 -9.63
N HIS A 278 8.61 -9.15 -10.91
CA HIS A 278 9.33 -8.24 -11.79
C HIS A 278 8.34 -7.53 -12.71
N ASN A 279 8.46 -6.21 -12.81
CA ASN A 279 7.72 -5.44 -13.80
C ASN A 279 8.30 -5.69 -15.19
N CYS A 280 7.49 -6.20 -16.12
CA CYS A 280 7.90 -6.48 -17.49
C CYS A 280 8.07 -5.19 -18.33
N GLU A 281 7.51 -4.08 -17.86
CA GLU A 281 7.39 -2.84 -18.62
C GLU A 281 8.56 -1.90 -18.32
N TYR A 282 8.97 -1.13 -19.33
CA TYR A 282 9.92 -0.01 -19.19
C TYR A 282 9.19 1.34 -19.04
N ARG A 283 8.03 1.46 -19.70
CA ARG A 283 7.11 2.60 -19.59
C ARG A 283 5.70 2.11 -19.26
N LEU A 284 4.97 2.89 -18.49
CA LEU A 284 3.66 2.56 -17.95
C LEU A 284 2.60 3.38 -18.67
N PHE A 285 1.57 2.74 -19.22
CA PHE A 285 0.54 3.42 -19.99
C PHE A 285 -0.57 3.99 -19.09
N GLN A 286 -0.22 5.05 -18.36
CA GLN A 286 -1.05 5.65 -17.32
C GLN A 286 -2.34 6.27 -17.87
N ARG A 287 -3.40 6.23 -17.07
CA ARG A 287 -4.66 6.98 -17.26
C ARG A 287 -4.82 8.00 -16.13
N PRO A 288 -4.39 9.25 -16.33
CA PRO A 288 -4.43 10.25 -15.27
C PRO A 288 -5.81 10.91 -15.20
N ASP A 289 -6.76 10.21 -14.55
CA ASP A 289 -8.14 10.69 -14.43
C ASP A 289 -8.25 12.05 -13.71
N ASP A 290 -7.35 12.32 -12.75
CA ASP A 290 -7.38 13.54 -11.94
C ASP A 290 -6.62 14.73 -12.55
N ALA A 291 -5.77 14.50 -13.57
CA ALA A 291 -4.94 15.55 -14.17
C ALA A 291 -5.73 16.55 -15.04
N ILE A 292 -7.03 16.30 -15.24
CA ILE A 292 -7.94 17.29 -15.83
C ILE A 292 -8.13 18.51 -14.91
N ILE A 293 -7.91 18.34 -13.60
CA ILE A 293 -7.94 19.41 -12.61
C ILE A 293 -6.52 19.97 -12.49
N ALA A 294 -6.31 21.20 -12.96
CA ALA A 294 -5.01 21.87 -12.91
C ALA A 294 -4.45 21.88 -11.48
N GLY A 295 -3.17 21.54 -11.33
CA GLY A 295 -2.46 21.52 -10.05
C GLY A 295 -2.72 20.32 -9.16
N TYR A 296 -3.67 19.44 -9.51
CA TYR A 296 -4.03 18.33 -8.64
C TYR A 296 -3.06 17.15 -8.76
N ASP A 297 -2.83 16.66 -9.98
CA ASP A 297 -1.91 15.55 -10.23
C ASP A 297 -0.50 16.07 -10.59
N HIS A 298 0.27 16.36 -9.53
CA HIS A 298 1.64 16.87 -9.65
C HIS A 298 2.56 15.97 -10.46
N GLN A 299 2.39 14.64 -10.36
CA GLN A 299 3.22 13.68 -11.08
C GLN A 299 2.91 13.72 -12.57
N THR A 300 1.63 13.67 -12.95
CA THR A 300 1.22 13.74 -14.35
C THR A 300 1.62 15.06 -14.99
N GLU A 301 1.40 16.20 -14.32
CA GLU A 301 1.80 17.50 -14.87
C GLU A 301 3.30 17.62 -15.08
N HIS A 302 4.09 17.15 -14.11
CA HIS A 302 5.52 17.08 -14.25
C HIS A 302 5.93 16.16 -15.42
N ASP A 303 5.32 14.98 -15.55
CA ASP A 303 5.64 14.04 -16.63
C ASP A 303 5.29 14.62 -18.00
N LEU A 304 4.08 15.20 -18.16
CA LEU A 304 3.61 15.82 -19.40
C LEU A 304 4.44 17.05 -19.79
N SER A 305 5.04 17.76 -18.83
CA SER A 305 5.91 18.92 -19.08
C SER A 305 7.30 18.56 -19.64
N ARG A 306 7.68 17.28 -19.61
CA ARG A 306 8.97 16.80 -20.12
C ARG A 306 8.95 16.62 -21.64
N SER A 307 10.14 16.52 -22.23
CA SER A 307 10.28 16.15 -23.64
C SER A 307 10.11 14.65 -23.88
N ASN A 308 9.79 14.26 -25.12
CA ASN A 308 9.68 12.87 -25.58
C ASN A 308 8.55 12.03 -24.96
N ASN A 309 7.43 12.69 -24.66
CA ASN A 309 6.21 12.01 -24.23
C ASN A 309 5.50 11.32 -25.42
N PHE A 310 4.97 10.13 -25.17
CA PHE A 310 3.99 9.48 -26.05
C PHE A 310 2.62 9.69 -25.44
N LEU A 311 1.78 10.47 -26.13
CA LEU A 311 0.47 10.92 -25.65
C LEU A 311 -0.64 10.34 -26.52
N VAL A 312 -1.75 9.96 -25.90
CA VAL A 312 -2.97 9.51 -26.59
C VAL A 312 -4.17 10.18 -25.93
N ASN A 313 -5.14 10.61 -26.74
CA ASN A 313 -6.37 11.27 -26.29
C ASN A 313 -6.15 12.58 -25.51
N TYR A 314 -5.14 13.37 -25.91
CA TYR A 314 -5.01 14.78 -25.54
C TYR A 314 -5.35 15.67 -26.72
N GLU A 315 -5.84 16.89 -26.44
CA GLU A 315 -6.12 17.87 -27.48
C GLU A 315 -4.78 18.40 -28.05
N PRO A 316 -4.60 18.42 -29.38
CA PRO A 316 -3.43 19.05 -30.00
C PRO A 316 -3.66 20.56 -30.05
N ILE A 317 -3.15 21.28 -29.06
CA ILE A 317 -3.31 22.73 -28.94
C ILE A 317 -2.27 23.41 -29.84
N PRO A 318 -2.66 24.26 -30.82
CA PRO A 318 -1.71 25.05 -31.59
C PRO A 318 -0.86 25.93 -30.68
N GLN A 319 0.45 26.03 -30.90
CA GLN A 319 1.33 26.82 -30.02
C GLN A 319 0.94 28.31 -29.94
N VAL A 320 0.31 28.85 -30.99
CA VAL A 320 -0.22 30.22 -31.02
C VAL A 320 -1.30 30.48 -29.95
N GLN A 321 -1.96 29.43 -29.44
CA GLN A 321 -2.96 29.53 -28.36
C GLN A 321 -2.36 29.42 -26.96
N ALA A 322 -1.03 29.28 -26.83
CA ALA A 322 -0.40 29.23 -25.52
C ALA A 322 -0.58 30.54 -24.73
N GLU A 323 -0.59 31.69 -25.41
CA GLU A 323 -0.85 33.00 -24.78
C GLU A 323 -2.26 33.06 -24.18
N GLU A 324 -3.28 32.52 -24.86
CA GLU A 324 -4.67 32.47 -24.34
C GLU A 324 -4.76 31.68 -23.03
N ILE A 325 -4.01 30.57 -22.91
CA ILE A 325 -3.96 29.78 -21.67
C ILE A 325 -3.25 30.55 -20.55
N ILE A 326 -2.22 31.33 -20.87
CA ILE A 326 -1.48 32.15 -19.90
C ILE A 326 -2.31 33.34 -19.44
N ASP A 327 -3.09 33.93 -20.34
CA ASP A 327 -3.95 35.09 -20.09
C ASP A 327 -5.20 34.74 -19.25
N ASP A 328 -5.62 33.47 -19.22
CA ASP A 328 -6.51 32.95 -18.17
C ASP A 328 -5.75 32.79 -16.86
N VAL A 329 -5.35 33.92 -16.27
CA VAL A 329 -4.45 33.99 -15.10
C VAL A 329 -4.95 33.15 -13.92
N VAL A 330 -6.28 33.04 -13.74
CA VAL A 330 -6.87 32.28 -12.64
C VAL A 330 -6.62 30.78 -12.84
N HIS A 331 -6.98 30.24 -14.00
CA HIS A 331 -6.74 28.82 -14.28
C HIS A 331 -5.25 28.53 -14.43
N PHE A 332 -4.49 29.44 -15.05
CA PHE A 332 -3.05 29.31 -15.20
C PHE A 332 -2.35 29.19 -13.84
N ASP A 333 -2.81 29.93 -12.82
CA ASP A 333 -2.21 29.88 -11.48
C ASP A 333 -2.47 28.56 -10.73
N GLU A 334 -3.48 27.79 -11.15
CA GLU A 334 -3.76 26.47 -10.56
C GLU A 334 -2.71 25.44 -10.97
N PHE A 335 -2.14 25.53 -12.18
CA PHE A 335 -1.13 24.57 -12.65
C PHE A 335 0.09 24.49 -11.73
N THR A 336 0.70 23.30 -11.70
CA THR A 336 2.00 23.13 -11.06
C THR A 336 3.08 23.90 -11.81
N GLU A 337 4.13 24.26 -11.07
CA GLU A 337 5.26 25.02 -11.60
C GLU A 337 5.92 24.37 -12.85
N PRO A 338 6.11 23.03 -12.95
CA PRO A 338 6.58 22.40 -14.18
C PRO A 338 5.68 22.68 -15.40
N MET A 339 4.35 22.57 -15.24
CA MET A 339 3.40 22.80 -16.32
C MET A 339 3.34 24.29 -16.71
N LYS A 340 3.33 25.20 -15.73
CA LYS A 340 3.43 26.66 -15.96
C LYS A 340 4.63 27.00 -16.82
N ARG A 341 5.83 26.53 -16.44
CA ARG A 341 7.07 26.77 -17.20
C ARG A 341 7.02 26.17 -18.60
N PHE A 342 6.41 24.99 -18.76
CA PHE A 342 6.26 24.35 -20.05
C PHE A 342 5.38 25.21 -20.97
N ILE A 343 4.19 25.63 -20.52
CA ILE A 343 3.28 26.47 -21.30
C ILE A 343 3.92 27.83 -21.62
N GLN A 344 4.58 28.48 -20.65
CA GLN A 344 5.33 29.72 -20.87
C GLN A 344 6.44 29.56 -21.91
N LYS A 345 7.18 28.45 -21.86
CA LYS A 345 8.22 28.14 -22.85
C LYS A 345 7.64 27.94 -24.24
N VAL A 346 6.46 27.32 -24.34
CA VAL A 346 5.73 27.21 -25.61
C VAL A 346 5.34 28.59 -26.13
N GLY A 347 4.76 29.45 -25.28
CA GLY A 347 4.39 30.83 -25.64
C GLY A 347 5.57 31.71 -26.03
N GLN A 348 6.78 31.43 -25.52
CA GLN A 348 8.01 32.14 -25.93
C GLN A 348 8.60 31.65 -27.26
N ASN A 349 8.25 30.44 -27.72
CA ASN A 349 8.85 29.78 -28.88
C ASN A 349 7.76 29.34 -29.87
N ILE A 350 6.83 30.23 -30.19
CA ILE A 350 5.69 29.94 -31.05
C ILE A 350 6.14 29.62 -32.47
N SER A 351 5.73 28.45 -32.96
CA SER A 351 5.73 28.09 -34.37
C SER A 351 4.29 27.85 -34.83
N SER A 352 3.91 28.43 -35.97
CA SER A 352 2.55 28.32 -36.53
C SER A 352 2.18 26.89 -36.97
N GLU A 353 3.16 26.00 -37.12
CA GLU A 353 2.95 24.62 -37.58
C GLU A 353 3.04 23.59 -36.44
N SER A 354 3.33 24.05 -35.22
CA SER A 354 3.58 23.18 -34.07
C SER A 354 2.42 23.16 -33.08
N TYR A 355 2.34 22.07 -32.33
CA TYR A 355 1.32 21.84 -31.32
C TYR A 355 1.95 21.46 -29.98
N PHE A 356 1.18 21.58 -28.91
CA PHE A 356 1.49 21.05 -27.60
C PHE A 356 0.22 20.44 -26.97
N CYS A 357 0.39 19.68 -25.90
CA CYS A 357 -0.71 19.15 -25.10
C CYS A 357 -0.58 19.66 -23.68
N CYS A 358 -1.71 19.79 -22.98
CA CYS A 358 -1.78 20.25 -21.60
C CYS A 358 -2.57 19.24 -20.76
N SER A 359 -2.23 19.09 -19.47
CA SER A 359 -2.87 18.13 -18.55
C SER A 359 -4.38 18.31 -18.48
N SER A 360 -4.84 19.56 -18.36
CA SER A 360 -6.25 19.94 -18.24
C SER A 360 -7.07 19.81 -19.52
N TYR A 361 -6.43 19.46 -20.66
CA TYR A 361 -7.07 19.43 -21.97
C TYR A 361 -7.01 18.04 -22.63
N PRO A 362 -7.74 17.04 -22.09
CA PRO A 362 -7.99 15.80 -22.82
C PRO A 362 -8.67 16.10 -24.16
N ARG A 363 -8.50 15.19 -25.13
CA ARG A 363 -9.11 15.30 -26.45
C ARG A 363 -10.62 15.44 -26.32
N VAL A 364 -11.22 16.39 -27.04
CA VAL A 364 -12.67 16.55 -27.09
C VAL A 364 -13.27 15.54 -28.08
N ILE A 365 -14.22 14.72 -27.61
CA ILE A 365 -14.94 13.73 -28.42
C ILE A 365 -16.43 13.99 -28.24
N ALA A 366 -17.13 14.30 -29.33
CA ALA A 366 -18.56 14.66 -29.32
C ALA A 366 -18.90 15.75 -28.28
N GLY A 367 -18.07 16.80 -28.21
CA GLY A 367 -18.27 17.94 -27.32
C GLY A 367 -17.87 17.74 -25.86
N ASN A 368 -17.39 16.55 -25.47
CA ASN A 368 -16.97 16.26 -24.11
C ASN A 368 -15.48 15.87 -24.05
N PRO A 369 -14.72 16.30 -23.03
CA PRO A 369 -13.37 15.78 -22.80
C PRO A 369 -13.37 14.26 -22.66
N SER A 370 -12.40 13.59 -23.30
CA SER A 370 -12.22 12.15 -23.19
C SER A 370 -12.02 11.74 -21.73
N LYS A 371 -12.74 10.70 -21.29
CA LYS A 371 -12.54 10.05 -19.97
C LYS A 371 -11.40 9.01 -19.98
N ASN A 372 -10.57 9.01 -21.02
CA ASN A 372 -9.44 8.09 -21.16
C ASN A 372 -8.22 8.80 -21.76
N PRO A 373 -7.74 9.92 -21.17
CA PRO A 373 -6.44 10.48 -21.51
C PRO A 373 -5.35 9.46 -21.16
N ARG A 374 -4.29 9.36 -21.97
CA ARG A 374 -3.22 8.39 -21.74
C ARG A 374 -1.85 8.95 -22.07
N TYR A 375 -0.86 8.51 -21.31
CA TYR A 375 0.54 8.78 -21.64
C TYR A 375 1.44 7.60 -21.23
N LEU A 376 2.59 7.45 -21.89
CA LEU A 376 3.62 6.50 -21.46
C LEU A 376 4.56 7.16 -20.45
N GLN A 377 4.31 6.94 -19.17
CA GLN A 377 5.17 7.34 -18.08
C GLN A 377 6.46 6.50 -18.08
N ASN A 378 7.63 7.12 -17.95
CA ASN A 378 8.84 6.36 -17.62
C ASN A 378 8.66 5.71 -16.24
N ARG A 379 9.19 4.49 -16.09
CA ARG A 379 9.22 3.87 -14.77
C ARG A 379 9.93 4.77 -13.74
N PRO A 380 9.30 5.08 -12.59
CA PRO A 380 9.84 6.05 -11.64
C PRO A 380 11.22 5.71 -11.08
N ASP A 381 11.56 4.42 -11.01
CA ASP A 381 12.88 3.94 -10.55
C ASP A 381 14.01 4.31 -11.52
N LEU A 382 13.69 4.50 -12.81
CA LEU A 382 14.65 4.92 -13.84
C LEU A 382 14.87 6.44 -13.85
N ASP A 383 13.81 7.20 -13.56
CA ASP A 383 13.89 8.66 -13.48
C ASP A 383 14.53 9.13 -12.16
N ASN A 384 14.45 8.31 -11.10
CA ASN A 384 15.01 8.60 -9.77
C ASN A 384 16.06 7.56 -9.32
N PRO A 385 17.15 7.35 -10.08
CA PRO A 385 18.13 6.29 -9.80
C PRO A 385 18.85 6.48 -8.46
N ARG A 386 18.93 7.72 -7.97
CA ARG A 386 19.49 8.05 -6.64
C ARG A 386 18.70 7.40 -5.52
N ASP A 387 17.37 7.44 -5.60
CA ASP A 387 16.51 6.91 -4.54
C ASP A 387 16.52 5.38 -4.55
N GLN A 388 16.61 4.78 -5.74
CA GLN A 388 16.86 3.36 -5.91
C GLN A 388 18.19 2.93 -5.29
N TYR A 389 19.28 3.65 -5.59
CA TYR A 389 20.59 3.39 -4.99
C TYR A 389 20.56 3.50 -3.45
N VAL A 390 19.92 4.53 -2.92
CA VAL A 390 19.76 4.72 -1.47
C VAL A 390 18.92 3.59 -0.85
N ALA A 391 17.83 3.18 -1.51
CA ALA A 391 17.01 2.04 -1.09
C ALA A 391 17.86 0.78 -0.99
N GLU A 392 18.56 0.46 -2.07
CA GLU A 392 19.42 -0.71 -2.23
C GLU A 392 20.54 -0.76 -1.18
N MET A 393 21.35 0.30 -1.07
CA MET A 393 22.48 0.34 -0.15
C MET A 393 22.02 0.24 1.30
N GLY A 394 20.89 0.87 1.65
CA GLY A 394 20.31 0.72 2.97
C GLY A 394 19.93 -0.74 3.27
N LEU A 395 19.31 -1.42 2.29
CA LEU A 395 18.92 -2.81 2.44
C LEU A 395 20.13 -3.75 2.55
N ARG A 396 21.17 -3.54 1.72
CA ARG A 396 22.43 -4.30 1.79
C ARG A 396 23.06 -4.20 3.17
N LEU A 397 23.19 -2.98 3.70
CA LEU A 397 23.74 -2.75 5.04
C LEU A 397 22.92 -3.44 6.13
N PHE A 398 21.60 -3.32 6.07
CA PHE A 398 20.70 -3.95 7.03
C PHE A 398 20.80 -5.48 7.04
N ARG A 399 21.02 -6.10 5.88
CA ARG A 399 21.12 -7.55 5.71
C ARG A 399 22.57 -8.07 5.67
N HIS A 400 23.54 -7.20 5.95
CA HIS A 400 24.97 -7.53 5.90
C HIS A 400 25.44 -8.12 4.56
N LEU A 401 24.87 -7.64 3.45
CA LEU A 401 25.20 -8.09 2.09
C LEU A 401 26.41 -7.32 1.55
N THR A 402 27.26 -8.03 0.81
CA THR A 402 28.31 -7.46 -0.04
C THR A 402 27.71 -6.83 -1.30
N LEU A 403 28.53 -6.23 -2.16
CA LEU A 403 28.07 -5.67 -3.44
C LEU A 403 27.75 -6.75 -4.48
N ASP A 404 28.40 -7.92 -4.38
CA ASP A 404 28.22 -9.04 -5.31
C ASP A 404 27.03 -9.93 -4.95
N ASP A 405 26.54 -9.84 -3.70
CA ASP A 405 25.37 -10.60 -3.26
C ASP A 405 24.09 -10.16 -3.99
N PRO A 406 23.20 -11.10 -4.35
CA PRO A 406 21.91 -10.76 -4.93
C PRO A 406 21.00 -10.09 -3.89
N ILE A 407 20.08 -9.25 -4.36
CA ILE A 407 19.05 -8.64 -3.52
C ILE A 407 17.69 -9.22 -3.89
N HIS A 408 17.04 -9.83 -2.90
CA HIS A 408 15.68 -10.34 -3.03
C HIS A 408 14.73 -9.55 -2.13
N THR A 409 13.66 -9.02 -2.71
CA THR A 409 12.55 -8.38 -1.99
C THR A 409 11.27 -9.17 -2.26
N PRO A 410 11.11 -10.35 -1.61
CA PRO A 410 9.90 -11.15 -1.80
C PRO A 410 8.66 -10.42 -1.29
N VAL A 411 7.51 -10.79 -1.85
CA VAL A 411 6.21 -10.26 -1.42
C VAL A 411 6.00 -10.53 0.07
N ASP A 412 5.65 -9.49 0.82
CA ASP A 412 5.27 -9.56 2.23
C ASP A 412 3.75 -9.65 2.40
N VAL A 413 3.04 -8.76 1.70
CA VAL A 413 1.58 -8.60 1.84
C VAL A 413 0.94 -8.66 0.46
N VAL A 414 -0.16 -9.40 0.37
CA VAL A 414 -1.01 -9.43 -0.82
C VAL A 414 -2.31 -8.71 -0.52
N CYS A 415 -2.55 -7.57 -1.17
CA CYS A 415 -3.69 -6.71 -0.89
C CYS A 415 -4.51 -6.33 -2.13
N PRO A 416 -5.23 -7.29 -2.75
CA PRO A 416 -6.12 -6.99 -3.89
C PRO A 416 -7.11 -5.86 -3.56
N GLY A 417 -7.40 -5.03 -4.55
CA GLY A 417 -8.37 -3.96 -4.43
C GLY A 417 -9.71 -4.32 -5.06
N ARG A 418 -10.79 -3.80 -4.50
CA ARG A 418 -12.14 -3.96 -5.01
C ARG A 418 -12.78 -2.62 -5.29
N ARG A 419 -13.44 -2.49 -6.45
CA ARG A 419 -14.27 -1.33 -6.77
C ARG A 419 -15.70 -1.59 -6.29
N ASN A 420 -16.10 -0.88 -5.25
CA ASN A 420 -17.45 -0.90 -4.73
C ASN A 420 -18.27 0.24 -5.33
N ASN A 421 -19.58 0.01 -5.49
CA ASN A 421 -20.54 1.02 -5.90
C ASN A 421 -21.86 0.87 -5.13
N PRO A 422 -22.53 1.99 -4.82
CA PRO A 422 -23.90 1.97 -4.32
C PRO A 422 -24.86 1.50 -5.42
N PRO A 423 -26.13 1.21 -5.08
CA PRO A 423 -27.17 1.04 -6.09
C PRO A 423 -27.43 2.35 -6.85
N GLU A 424 -27.57 2.26 -8.17
CA GLU A 424 -27.99 3.33 -9.08
C GLU A 424 -29.08 2.76 -10.03
N GLU A 425 -29.80 3.60 -10.79
CA GLU A 425 -30.98 3.18 -11.60
C GLU A 425 -30.76 1.93 -12.47
N SER A 426 -29.55 1.72 -12.99
CA SER A 426 -29.20 0.56 -13.84
C SER A 426 -28.07 -0.29 -13.28
N VAL A 427 -27.57 0.02 -12.08
CA VAL A 427 -26.41 -0.64 -11.47
C VAL A 427 -26.79 -1.17 -10.10
N ARG A 428 -26.75 -2.48 -9.95
CA ARG A 428 -27.00 -3.18 -8.67
C ARG A 428 -25.87 -2.89 -7.67
N CYS A 429 -26.18 -2.96 -6.38
CA CYS A 429 -25.23 -2.70 -5.31
C CYS A 429 -24.07 -3.72 -5.34
N LEU A 430 -22.85 -3.23 -5.07
CA LEU A 430 -21.67 -4.06 -4.79
C LEU A 430 -20.89 -3.59 -3.56
N ALA A 431 -21.37 -2.54 -2.89
CA ALA A 431 -20.75 -1.96 -1.71
C ALA A 431 -21.11 -2.70 -0.43
N VAL A 432 -20.76 -3.99 -0.36
CA VAL A 432 -20.97 -4.86 0.82
C VAL A 432 -19.73 -5.01 1.70
N PHE A 433 -18.61 -4.43 1.29
CA PHE A 433 -17.33 -4.50 2.00
C PHE A 433 -17.14 -3.30 2.93
N ASN A 434 -16.53 -3.57 4.08
CA ASN A 434 -15.91 -2.57 4.95
C ASN A 434 -14.57 -2.08 4.32
N PRO A 435 -13.81 -1.19 4.99
CA PRO A 435 -12.55 -0.67 4.45
C PRO A 435 -11.50 -1.75 4.07
N ILE A 436 -11.31 -2.77 4.91
CA ILE A 436 -10.32 -3.84 4.74
C ILE A 436 -10.90 -5.17 5.23
N HIS A 437 -11.00 -6.14 4.34
CA HIS A 437 -11.36 -7.52 4.66
C HIS A 437 -10.15 -8.43 4.59
N TYR A 438 -10.10 -9.44 5.47
CA TYR A 438 -9.28 -10.64 5.26
C TYR A 438 -10.16 -11.74 4.68
N LEU A 439 -9.80 -12.26 3.51
CA LEU A 439 -10.49 -13.39 2.92
C LEU A 439 -9.63 -14.66 3.08
N PRO A 440 -10.11 -15.70 3.80
CA PRO A 440 -9.48 -17.01 3.73
C PRO A 440 -9.47 -17.52 2.29
N LEU A 441 -8.53 -18.43 1.97
CA LEU A 441 -8.26 -18.81 0.57
C LEU A 441 -9.49 -19.26 -0.25
N PRO A 442 -10.45 -20.03 0.30
CA PRO A 442 -11.68 -20.37 -0.41
C PRO A 442 -12.47 -19.13 -0.87
N GLU A 443 -12.78 -18.20 0.04
CA GLU A 443 -13.49 -16.96 -0.25
C GLU A 443 -12.69 -16.07 -1.20
N ALA A 444 -11.38 -15.93 -0.96
CA ALA A 444 -10.50 -15.13 -1.81
C ALA A 444 -10.50 -15.62 -3.25
N PHE A 445 -10.48 -16.94 -3.48
CA PHE A 445 -10.49 -17.49 -4.83
C PHE A 445 -11.86 -17.40 -5.50
N ILE A 446 -12.96 -17.43 -4.75
CA ILE A 446 -14.28 -17.12 -5.30
C ILE A 446 -14.31 -15.67 -5.82
N GLU A 447 -13.74 -14.72 -5.07
CA GLU A 447 -13.58 -13.33 -5.51
C GLU A 447 -12.65 -13.23 -6.73
N PHE A 448 -11.50 -13.90 -6.73
CA PHE A 448 -10.53 -13.82 -7.84
C PHE A 448 -11.01 -14.48 -9.13
N ILE A 449 -11.77 -15.57 -9.04
CA ILE A 449 -12.42 -16.21 -10.20
C ILE A 449 -13.44 -15.23 -10.80
N SER A 450 -14.18 -14.52 -9.95
CA SER A 450 -15.29 -13.67 -10.36
C SER A 450 -14.86 -12.29 -10.84
N SER A 451 -13.86 -11.68 -10.20
CA SER A 451 -13.34 -10.32 -10.48
C SER A 451 -14.46 -9.33 -10.82
N MET A 452 -15.34 -9.10 -9.85
CA MET A 452 -16.63 -8.43 -10.07
C MET A 452 -16.51 -6.91 -10.17
N THR A 453 -17.36 -6.30 -11.00
CA THR A 453 -17.43 -4.85 -11.17
C THR A 453 -18.84 -4.39 -11.47
N GLY A 454 -19.23 -3.21 -10.97
CA GLY A 454 -20.52 -2.59 -11.30
C GLY A 454 -20.56 -1.99 -12.70
N LYS A 455 -19.42 -1.89 -13.39
CA LYS A 455 -19.40 -1.48 -14.81
C LYS A 455 -19.88 -2.63 -15.70
N SER A 456 -20.66 -2.29 -16.73
CA SER A 456 -21.17 -3.23 -17.73
C SER A 456 -21.88 -4.45 -17.11
N PRO A 457 -22.99 -4.22 -16.37
CA PRO A 457 -23.73 -5.30 -15.70
C PRO A 457 -24.24 -6.34 -16.71
N SER A 458 -24.32 -7.59 -16.26
CA SER A 458 -24.94 -8.68 -17.01
C SER A 458 -26.45 -8.74 -16.77
N THR A 459 -27.17 -9.56 -17.53
CA THR A 459 -28.61 -9.76 -17.34
C THR A 459 -28.97 -10.35 -15.96
N THR A 460 -28.05 -11.05 -15.28
CA THR A 460 -28.33 -11.77 -14.02
C THR A 460 -27.54 -11.27 -12.81
N GLY A 461 -26.69 -10.25 -12.97
CA GLY A 461 -25.84 -9.71 -11.90
C GLY A 461 -24.78 -8.75 -12.40
N ALA A 462 -23.79 -8.45 -11.56
CA ALA A 462 -22.66 -7.57 -11.86
C ALA A 462 -21.85 -8.01 -13.10
N GLY A 463 -21.05 -7.08 -13.63
CA GLY A 463 -20.02 -7.38 -14.62
C GLY A 463 -18.87 -8.20 -14.01
N SER A 464 -18.09 -8.86 -14.87
CA SER A 464 -16.91 -9.63 -14.48
C SER A 464 -15.76 -9.33 -15.45
N GLU A 465 -14.58 -9.07 -14.91
CA GLU A 465 -13.33 -8.95 -15.71
C GLU A 465 -12.67 -10.31 -16.00
N GLY A 466 -13.36 -11.41 -15.66
CA GLY A 466 -12.85 -12.78 -15.76
C GLY A 466 -11.81 -13.12 -14.70
N ALA A 467 -11.36 -14.38 -14.68
CA ALA A 467 -10.41 -14.87 -13.68
C ALA A 467 -9.18 -13.96 -13.57
N LEU A 468 -8.84 -13.58 -12.33
CA LEU A 468 -7.67 -12.79 -11.98
C LEU A 468 -7.59 -11.42 -12.68
N THR A 469 -8.73 -10.86 -13.14
CA THR A 469 -8.83 -9.68 -14.03
C THR A 469 -8.11 -9.84 -15.38
N LYS A 470 -7.95 -11.08 -15.85
CA LYS A 470 -7.22 -11.42 -17.07
C LYS A 470 -8.12 -11.88 -18.22
N GLY A 471 -9.45 -11.78 -18.11
CA GLY A 471 -10.38 -12.19 -19.17
C GLY A 471 -10.00 -11.65 -20.56
N PRO A 472 -9.71 -10.35 -20.72
CA PRO A 472 -9.29 -9.78 -22.02
C PRO A 472 -7.86 -10.13 -22.46
N PHE A 473 -7.04 -10.74 -21.60
CA PHE A 473 -5.59 -10.90 -21.78
C PHE A 473 -5.12 -12.35 -21.72
N ASN A 474 -6.04 -13.32 -21.60
CA ASN A 474 -5.73 -14.73 -21.56
C ASN A 474 -6.30 -15.46 -22.78
N ALA A 475 -5.40 -15.86 -23.69
CA ALA A 475 -5.75 -16.63 -24.88
C ALA A 475 -5.87 -18.14 -24.62
N LEU A 476 -5.65 -18.60 -23.38
CA LEU A 476 -5.77 -19.99 -22.95
C LEU A 476 -6.97 -20.17 -22.01
N LEU A 477 -7.25 -21.42 -21.64
CA LEU A 477 -8.26 -21.72 -20.62
C LEU A 477 -7.86 -21.08 -19.27
N PRO A 478 -8.72 -20.22 -18.68
CA PRO A 478 -8.39 -19.53 -17.43
C PRO A 478 -8.10 -20.46 -16.24
N ILE A 479 -8.56 -21.71 -16.31
CA ILE A 479 -8.36 -22.70 -15.25
C ILE A 479 -6.87 -22.98 -14.98
N HIS A 480 -6.00 -22.90 -15.99
CA HIS A 480 -4.56 -23.11 -15.80
C HIS A 480 -3.93 -22.00 -14.95
N ASP A 481 -4.36 -20.75 -15.18
CA ASP A 481 -3.95 -19.59 -14.39
C ASP A 481 -4.48 -19.69 -12.96
N LEU A 482 -5.74 -20.12 -12.79
CA LEU A 482 -6.34 -20.33 -11.47
C LEU A 482 -5.62 -21.44 -10.68
N ASN A 483 -5.28 -22.55 -11.32
CA ASN A 483 -4.49 -23.63 -10.71
C ASN A 483 -3.15 -23.10 -10.19
N ALA A 484 -2.41 -22.37 -11.04
CA ALA A 484 -1.13 -21.79 -10.70
C ALA A 484 -1.24 -20.73 -9.59
N ALA A 485 -2.24 -19.85 -9.69
CA ALA A 485 -2.49 -18.82 -8.69
C ALA A 485 -2.83 -19.46 -7.34
N LEU A 486 -3.76 -20.41 -7.28
CA LEU A 486 -4.18 -21.04 -6.01
C LEU A 486 -3.02 -21.73 -5.32
N LEU A 487 -2.26 -22.53 -6.06
CA LEU A 487 -1.05 -23.14 -5.54
C LEU A 487 -0.06 -22.10 -5.01
N SER A 488 0.07 -20.95 -5.68
CA SER A 488 0.98 -19.90 -5.22
C SER A 488 0.62 -19.38 -3.84
N TYR A 489 -0.67 -19.30 -3.47
CA TYR A 489 -1.10 -18.91 -2.13
C TYR A 489 -1.00 -20.05 -1.12
N ILE A 490 -1.44 -21.27 -1.47
CA ILE A 490 -1.42 -22.42 -0.56
C ILE A 490 0.03 -22.79 -0.17
N ILE A 491 0.92 -22.91 -1.16
CA ILE A 491 2.29 -23.38 -0.94
C ILE A 491 3.14 -22.38 -0.16
N SER A 492 2.89 -21.08 -0.36
CA SER A 492 3.58 -20.00 0.35
C SER A 492 2.98 -19.67 1.71
N GLY A 493 1.68 -19.89 1.91
CA GLY A 493 0.94 -19.40 3.06
C GLY A 493 0.62 -17.90 3.02
N TYR A 494 0.47 -17.30 1.83
CA TYR A 494 0.03 -15.91 1.73
C TYR A 494 -1.46 -15.75 2.07
N ASN A 495 -1.76 -14.69 2.83
CA ASN A 495 -3.10 -14.35 3.29
C ASN A 495 -3.56 -13.03 2.65
N PRO A 496 -4.57 -13.05 1.75
CA PRO A 496 -4.98 -11.85 1.03
C PRO A 496 -5.88 -10.93 1.87
N PHE A 497 -5.55 -9.63 1.87
CA PHE A 497 -6.39 -8.58 2.46
C PHE A 497 -7.05 -7.74 1.34
N VAL A 498 -8.36 -7.81 1.20
CA VAL A 498 -9.11 -7.05 0.18
C VAL A 498 -9.39 -5.64 0.68
N THR A 499 -9.09 -4.64 -0.14
CA THR A 499 -9.27 -3.22 0.22
C THR A 499 -10.37 -2.56 -0.59
N ALA A 500 -11.28 -1.84 0.05
CA ALA A 500 -12.35 -1.11 -0.62
C ALA A 500 -11.84 0.13 -1.37
N SER A 501 -12.41 0.40 -2.55
CA SER A 501 -12.26 1.64 -3.31
C SER A 501 -13.62 2.06 -3.88
N GLY A 502 -13.78 3.35 -4.14
CA GLY A 502 -15.05 3.96 -4.52
C GLY A 502 -15.93 4.19 -3.30
N TYR A 503 -16.45 3.12 -2.69
CA TYR A 503 -17.41 3.18 -1.59
C TYR A 503 -17.15 2.15 -0.48
N VAL A 504 -17.53 2.50 0.76
CA VAL A 504 -17.60 1.60 1.93
C VAL A 504 -19.04 1.58 2.40
N GLY A 505 -19.75 0.48 2.13
CA GLY A 505 -21.21 0.51 2.16
C GLY A 505 -21.82 1.44 1.10
N PRO A 506 -23.14 1.47 0.97
CA PRO A 506 -23.82 2.28 -0.04
C PRO A 506 -23.70 3.80 0.18
N ASN A 507 -23.39 4.26 1.40
CA ASN A 507 -23.53 5.68 1.74
C ASN A 507 -22.18 6.43 1.83
N PHE A 508 -21.06 5.74 2.07
CA PHE A 508 -19.78 6.41 2.26
C PHE A 508 -18.88 6.28 1.04
N ARG A 509 -18.78 7.38 0.29
CA ARG A 509 -17.78 7.54 -0.77
C ARG A 509 -16.38 7.68 -0.16
N VAL A 510 -15.42 6.92 -0.68
CA VAL A 510 -14.02 6.90 -0.23
C VAL A 510 -13.01 7.06 -1.37
N ASP A 511 -13.45 7.04 -2.63
CA ASP A 511 -12.58 7.09 -3.81
C ASP A 511 -11.37 6.14 -3.67
N HIS A 512 -10.15 6.67 -3.64
CA HIS A 512 -8.92 5.92 -3.44
C HIS A 512 -8.23 6.21 -2.09
N ASP A 513 -8.89 6.90 -1.16
CA ASP A 513 -8.31 7.32 0.11
C ASP A 513 -7.79 6.11 0.93
N ILE A 514 -8.57 5.01 0.96
CA ILE A 514 -8.16 3.75 1.60
C ILE A 514 -7.03 3.07 0.81
N SER A 515 -7.10 3.09 -0.52
CA SER A 515 -6.07 2.47 -1.38
C SER A 515 -4.68 3.08 -1.16
N LEU A 516 -4.60 4.42 -1.00
CA LEU A 516 -3.34 5.12 -0.69
C LEU A 516 -2.84 4.83 0.73
N LEU A 517 -3.76 4.64 1.68
CA LEU A 517 -3.46 4.42 3.09
C LEU A 517 -2.90 3.01 3.38
N VAL A 518 -3.36 1.99 2.65
CA VAL A 518 -3.01 0.57 2.89
C VAL A 518 -1.51 0.29 2.97
N PRO A 519 -0.66 0.73 2.03
CA PRO A 519 0.80 0.58 2.14
C PRO A 519 1.38 1.18 3.41
N GLU A 520 0.83 2.32 3.86
CA GLU A 520 1.31 3.02 5.03
C GLU A 520 0.99 2.26 6.32
N VAL A 521 -0.14 1.55 6.36
CA VAL A 521 -0.55 0.70 7.48
C VAL A 521 0.36 -0.52 7.56
N PHE A 522 0.40 -1.33 6.50
CA PHE A 522 1.11 -2.60 6.53
C PHE A 522 2.63 -2.44 6.73
N CYS A 523 3.26 -1.43 6.13
CA CYS A 523 4.70 -1.22 6.30
C CYS A 523 5.09 -0.78 7.72
N ARG A 524 4.11 -0.31 8.51
CA ARG A 524 4.28 0.07 9.92
C ARG A 524 3.83 -1.01 10.89
N MET A 525 3.22 -2.10 10.43
CA MET A 525 2.93 -3.29 11.23
C MET A 525 4.18 -4.16 11.39
N GLU A 526 4.39 -4.74 12.56
CA GLU A 526 5.37 -5.82 12.73
C GLU A 526 4.89 -7.06 12.00
N ARG A 527 5.79 -7.99 11.69
CA ARG A 527 5.44 -9.11 10.83
C ARG A 527 4.35 -10.00 11.42
N HIS A 528 4.46 -10.36 12.70
CA HIS A 528 3.44 -11.15 13.39
C HIS A 528 2.10 -10.42 13.50
N GLU A 529 2.09 -9.08 13.50
CA GLU A 529 0.86 -8.29 13.54
C GLU A 529 0.07 -8.36 12.22
N ARG A 530 0.68 -8.84 11.14
CA ARG A 530 0.04 -9.03 9.82
C ARG A 530 -0.58 -10.40 9.66
N ASP A 531 -0.35 -11.32 10.60
CA ASP A 531 -0.93 -12.66 10.59
C ASP A 531 -2.44 -12.58 10.94
N PRO A 532 -3.34 -13.04 10.07
CA PRO A 532 -4.77 -13.06 10.35
C PRO A 532 -5.13 -13.84 11.61
N GLU A 533 -4.44 -14.92 11.95
CA GLU A 533 -4.75 -15.70 13.16
C GLU A 533 -4.46 -14.88 14.42
N TRP A 534 -3.33 -14.15 14.41
CA TRP A 534 -2.98 -13.21 15.46
C TRP A 534 -4.01 -12.08 15.54
N LEU A 535 -4.42 -11.51 14.42
CA LEU A 535 -5.41 -10.43 14.37
C LEU A 535 -6.78 -10.88 14.91
N ILE A 536 -7.25 -12.08 14.54
CA ILE A 536 -8.50 -12.67 15.05
C ILE A 536 -8.41 -12.89 16.56
N LYS A 537 -7.31 -13.48 17.05
CA LYS A 537 -7.09 -13.72 18.49
C LYS A 537 -7.11 -12.42 19.30
N ASN A 538 -6.65 -11.32 18.71
CA ASN A 538 -6.62 -10.00 19.33
C ASN A 538 -7.86 -9.14 18.99
N ARG A 539 -8.94 -9.74 18.45
CA ARG A 539 -10.23 -9.09 18.11
C ARG A 539 -10.11 -7.95 17.08
N MET A 540 -9.03 -7.93 16.30
CA MET A 540 -8.79 -6.94 15.25
C MET A 540 -9.42 -7.34 13.91
N LEU A 541 -9.81 -8.61 13.79
CA LEU A 541 -10.64 -9.15 12.71
C LEU A 541 -11.83 -9.87 13.32
N GLU A 542 -13.02 -9.61 12.78
CA GLU A 542 -14.25 -10.35 13.12
C GLU A 542 -14.83 -11.03 11.87
N PRO A 543 -15.41 -12.24 11.99
CA PRO A 543 -16.06 -12.89 10.86
C PRO A 543 -17.35 -12.15 10.48
N VAL A 544 -17.63 -12.04 9.18
CA VAL A 544 -18.92 -11.54 8.71
C VAL A 544 -19.97 -12.64 8.91
N PRO A 545 -21.05 -12.40 9.67
CA PRO A 545 -22.10 -13.41 9.85
C PRO A 545 -22.97 -13.53 8.60
N ASP A 546 -23.63 -14.67 8.43
CA ASP A 546 -24.72 -14.80 7.46
C ASP A 546 -25.90 -13.91 7.87
N LEU A 547 -26.51 -13.25 6.89
CA LEU A 547 -27.55 -12.27 7.12
C LEU A 547 -28.94 -12.92 7.09
N VAL A 548 -29.70 -12.75 8.16
CA VAL A 548 -31.13 -13.10 8.17
C VAL A 548 -31.92 -11.89 7.65
N TYR A 549 -32.56 -12.03 6.50
CA TYR A 549 -33.29 -10.97 5.81
C TYR A 549 -34.59 -11.51 5.23
N GLN A 550 -35.74 -10.89 5.56
CA GLN A 550 -37.06 -11.28 5.03
C GLN A 550 -37.34 -12.81 5.09
N ASN A 551 -37.06 -13.46 6.22
CA ASN A 551 -37.20 -14.91 6.45
C ASN A 551 -36.29 -15.83 5.59
N ARG A 552 -35.30 -15.28 4.87
CA ARG A 552 -34.24 -16.05 4.21
C ARG A 552 -32.88 -15.74 4.84
N THR A 553 -31.97 -16.72 4.77
CA THR A 553 -30.58 -16.52 5.18
C THR A 553 -29.73 -16.29 3.93
N LEU A 554 -29.06 -15.14 3.86
CA LEU A 554 -28.12 -14.79 2.81
C LEU A 554 -26.69 -15.11 3.26
N PRO A 555 -25.86 -15.71 2.39
CA PRO A 555 -24.55 -16.23 2.76
C PRO A 555 -23.47 -15.12 2.82
N SER A 556 -23.69 -14.05 3.58
CA SER A 556 -22.73 -12.94 3.72
C SER A 556 -21.42 -13.35 4.38
N SER A 557 -21.33 -14.52 5.01
CA SER A 557 -20.04 -15.08 5.47
C SER A 557 -19.03 -15.33 4.34
N ILE A 558 -19.47 -15.32 3.07
CA ILE A 558 -18.58 -15.32 1.90
C ILE A 558 -17.61 -14.12 1.88
N LEU A 559 -17.92 -13.05 2.61
CA LEU A 559 -17.08 -11.86 2.75
C LEU A 559 -15.93 -12.06 3.77
N GLY A 560 -15.76 -13.26 4.33
CA GLY A 560 -14.65 -13.62 5.20
C GLY A 560 -14.66 -12.84 6.52
N TYR A 561 -13.55 -12.19 6.83
CA TYR A 561 -13.36 -11.39 8.03
C TYR A 561 -13.17 -9.92 7.68
N ARG A 562 -13.52 -9.03 8.61
CA ARG A 562 -13.46 -7.59 8.43
C ARG A 562 -12.73 -6.94 9.60
N ILE A 563 -12.01 -5.84 9.35
CA ILE A 563 -11.35 -5.10 10.44
C ILE A 563 -12.34 -4.50 11.44
N THR A 564 -11.91 -4.37 12.70
CA THR A 564 -12.70 -3.82 13.82
C THR A 564 -12.11 -2.50 14.33
N ASP A 565 -12.79 -1.86 15.30
CA ASP A 565 -12.24 -0.69 16.01
C ASP A 565 -10.90 -0.98 16.70
N ASP A 566 -10.66 -2.20 17.19
CA ASP A 566 -9.39 -2.61 17.80
C ASP A 566 -8.24 -2.54 16.77
N PHE A 567 -8.49 -2.90 15.51
CA PHE A 567 -7.52 -2.75 14.41
C PHE A 567 -7.19 -1.28 14.17
N ILE A 568 -8.23 -0.44 14.10
CA ILE A 568 -8.08 1.00 13.85
C ILE A 568 -7.29 1.67 14.98
N ASN A 569 -7.69 1.45 16.22
CA ASN A 569 -7.06 2.03 17.39
C ASN A 569 -5.61 1.58 17.57
N ARG A 570 -5.21 0.40 17.08
CA ARG A 570 -3.81 -0.05 17.17
C ARG A 570 -2.95 0.38 15.99
N PHE A 571 -3.43 0.20 14.76
CA PHE A 571 -2.59 0.37 13.57
C PHE A 571 -2.76 1.72 12.89
N MET A 572 -3.98 2.26 12.82
CA MET A 572 -4.19 3.61 12.30
C MET A 572 -3.63 4.67 13.24
N ALA A 573 -3.50 4.37 14.54
CA ALA A 573 -2.77 5.20 15.52
C ALA A 573 -1.27 5.39 15.19
N ARG A 574 -0.70 4.63 14.26
CA ARG A 574 0.68 4.82 13.77
C ARG A 574 0.77 5.90 12.69
N ILE A 575 -0.38 6.38 12.20
CA ILE A 575 -0.51 7.35 11.10
C ILE A 575 -1.29 8.58 11.58
N PHE A 576 -2.44 8.37 12.22
CA PHE A 576 -3.36 9.41 12.66
C PHE A 576 -3.25 9.69 14.16
N SER A 577 -3.52 10.94 14.51
CA SER A 577 -3.59 11.39 15.90
C SER A 577 -4.90 10.97 16.59
N HIS A 578 -5.98 10.82 15.82
CA HIS A 578 -7.32 10.48 16.31
C HIS A 578 -7.88 9.28 15.51
N PRO A 579 -7.34 8.07 15.69
CA PRO A 579 -7.74 6.91 14.89
C PRO A 579 -9.18 6.48 15.14
N SER A 580 -9.71 6.62 16.36
CA SER A 580 -11.03 6.10 16.76
C SER A 580 -12.23 6.75 16.06
N VAL A 581 -12.04 7.90 15.41
CA VAL A 581 -13.08 8.62 14.67
C VAL A 581 -12.95 8.45 13.15
N LEU A 582 -11.95 7.69 12.70
CA LEU A 582 -11.63 7.53 11.29
C LEU A 582 -12.79 6.88 10.52
N PHE A 583 -13.27 5.75 11.04
CA PHE A 583 -14.40 5.01 10.49
C PHE A 583 -15.50 4.92 11.54
N THR A 584 -16.73 5.22 11.13
CA THR A 584 -17.90 5.04 11.98
C THR A 584 -18.23 3.54 12.12
N GLU A 585 -19.06 3.18 13.11
CA GLU A 585 -19.54 1.81 13.23
C GLU A 585 -20.23 1.34 11.94
N SER A 586 -21.01 2.21 11.29
CA SER A 586 -21.68 1.88 10.02
C SER A 586 -20.72 1.74 8.84
N MET A 587 -19.52 2.32 8.87
CA MET A 587 -18.48 2.03 7.88
C MET A 587 -17.80 0.68 8.16
N LEU A 588 -17.59 0.32 9.42
CA LEU A 588 -17.04 -0.98 9.81
C LEU A 588 -18.04 -2.12 9.61
N LYS A 589 -19.33 -1.81 9.72
CA LYS A 589 -20.47 -2.72 9.53
C LYS A 589 -21.43 -2.16 8.47
N PRO A 590 -21.10 -2.29 7.17
CA PRO A 590 -21.86 -1.70 6.07
C PRO A 590 -23.36 -2.04 6.05
N GLU A 591 -23.75 -3.18 6.61
CA GLU A 591 -25.14 -3.61 6.77
C GLU A 591 -25.98 -2.66 7.63
N LEU A 592 -25.35 -1.81 8.46
CA LEU A 592 -26.04 -0.79 9.27
C LEU A 592 -26.39 0.48 8.48
N GLN A 593 -25.82 0.66 7.28
CA GLN A 593 -26.08 1.85 6.47
C GLN A 593 -27.43 1.77 5.76
N ASP A 594 -27.70 0.62 5.15
CA ASP A 594 -28.93 0.28 4.43
C ASP A 594 -28.98 -1.25 4.30
N LEU A 595 -29.90 -1.87 5.05
CA LEU A 595 -30.02 -3.32 5.13
C LEU A 595 -30.51 -3.92 3.80
N ASP A 596 -31.40 -3.22 3.10
CA ASP A 596 -31.98 -3.69 1.83
C ASP A 596 -30.92 -3.65 0.73
N ALA A 597 -30.16 -2.55 0.64
CA ALA A 597 -29.06 -2.43 -0.32
C ALA A 597 -27.92 -3.42 -0.03
N PHE A 598 -27.64 -3.70 1.25
CA PHE A 598 -26.66 -4.72 1.62
C PHE A 598 -27.14 -6.13 1.21
N ALA A 599 -28.39 -6.49 1.54
CA ALA A 599 -28.99 -7.77 1.16
C ALA A 599 -29.03 -7.97 -0.37
N GLU A 600 -29.43 -6.94 -1.11
CA GLU A 600 -29.42 -6.90 -2.58
C GLU A 600 -28.00 -7.10 -3.13
N GLY A 601 -27.01 -6.43 -2.52
CA GLY A 601 -25.61 -6.57 -2.87
C GLY A 601 -25.08 -7.99 -2.67
N ILE A 602 -25.46 -8.66 -1.57
CA ILE A 602 -25.10 -10.08 -1.35
C ILE A 602 -25.74 -10.99 -2.40
N ASP A 603 -27.02 -10.79 -2.73
CA ASP A 603 -27.67 -11.54 -3.81
C ASP A 603 -26.97 -11.34 -5.15
N ASN A 604 -26.57 -10.09 -5.46
CA ASN A 604 -25.85 -9.75 -6.68
C ASN A 604 -24.47 -10.42 -6.75
N VAL A 605 -23.75 -10.44 -5.63
CA VAL A 605 -22.47 -11.16 -5.49
C VAL A 605 -22.66 -12.66 -5.74
N MET A 606 -23.65 -13.28 -5.10
CA MET A 606 -23.91 -14.71 -5.23
C MET A 606 -24.40 -15.11 -6.63
N SER A 607 -25.25 -14.30 -7.26
CA SER A 607 -25.70 -14.57 -8.63
C SER A 607 -24.55 -14.47 -9.63
N THR A 608 -23.62 -13.54 -9.40
CA THR A 608 -22.43 -13.36 -10.22
C THR A 608 -21.46 -14.53 -10.05
N HIS A 609 -21.20 -15.00 -8.83
CA HIS A 609 -20.39 -16.19 -8.58
C HIS A 609 -20.94 -17.42 -9.32
N ARG A 610 -22.25 -17.67 -9.23
CA ARG A 610 -22.91 -18.78 -9.92
C ARG A 610 -22.72 -18.69 -11.44
N ARG A 611 -22.97 -17.51 -12.02
CA ARG A 611 -22.83 -17.30 -13.47
C ARG A 611 -21.39 -17.50 -13.93
N VAL A 612 -20.41 -16.95 -13.21
CA VAL A 612 -19.01 -17.09 -13.60
C VAL A 612 -18.55 -18.54 -13.48
N ALA A 613 -18.92 -19.25 -12.40
CA ALA A 613 -18.59 -20.65 -12.23
C ALA A 613 -19.17 -21.54 -13.34
N GLN A 614 -20.40 -21.24 -13.77
CA GLN A 614 -21.09 -21.97 -14.83
C GLN A 614 -20.28 -22.03 -16.14
N TYR A 615 -19.51 -20.98 -16.50
CA TYR A 615 -18.68 -20.99 -17.71
C TYR A 615 -17.67 -22.15 -17.74
N TYR A 616 -17.08 -22.51 -16.59
CA TYR A 616 -16.10 -23.60 -16.49
C TYR A 616 -16.73 -25.00 -16.70
N PHE A 617 -18.04 -25.11 -16.49
CA PHE A 617 -18.79 -26.33 -16.79
C PHE A 617 -19.21 -26.38 -18.26
N GLU A 618 -19.61 -25.24 -18.83
CA GLU A 618 -20.05 -25.12 -20.22
C GLU A 618 -18.91 -25.41 -21.20
N ASP A 619 -17.73 -24.84 -20.94
CA ASP A 619 -16.53 -25.10 -21.75
C ASP A 619 -15.78 -26.38 -21.34
N LYS A 620 -16.25 -27.08 -20.31
CA LYS A 620 -15.68 -28.30 -19.72
C LYS A 620 -14.25 -28.13 -19.19
N SER A 621 -13.79 -26.90 -18.95
CA SER A 621 -12.45 -26.62 -18.41
C SER A 621 -12.29 -27.05 -16.96
N ILE A 622 -13.39 -27.23 -16.21
CA ILE A 622 -13.37 -27.75 -14.83
C ILE A 622 -12.63 -29.09 -14.70
N LYS A 623 -12.60 -29.93 -15.74
CA LYS A 623 -11.88 -31.20 -15.71
C LYS A 623 -10.35 -31.06 -15.53
N TYR A 624 -9.81 -29.88 -15.79
CA TYR A 624 -8.39 -29.54 -15.57
C TYR A 624 -8.15 -28.81 -14.25
N ALA A 625 -9.21 -28.53 -13.48
CA ALA A 625 -9.08 -27.85 -12.19
C ALA A 625 -8.42 -28.76 -11.16
N VAL A 626 -7.53 -28.20 -10.34
CA VAL A 626 -7.02 -28.92 -9.16
C VAL A 626 -8.16 -29.18 -8.16
N PRO A 627 -8.10 -30.24 -7.33
CA PRO A 627 -9.23 -30.64 -6.48
C PRO A 627 -9.86 -29.52 -5.62
N PRO A 628 -9.09 -28.60 -5.01
CA PRO A 628 -9.68 -27.49 -4.28
C PRO A 628 -10.53 -26.56 -5.16
N LEU A 629 -10.13 -26.32 -6.42
CA LEU A 629 -10.89 -25.51 -7.37
C LEU A 629 -12.13 -26.24 -7.90
N VAL A 630 -12.06 -27.57 -8.08
CA VAL A 630 -13.26 -28.37 -8.42
C VAL A 630 -14.34 -28.17 -7.35
N ALA A 631 -13.96 -28.29 -6.07
CA ALA A 631 -14.87 -28.08 -4.96
C ALA A 631 -15.45 -26.66 -4.96
N LEU A 632 -14.60 -25.62 -5.15
CA LEU A 632 -15.07 -24.23 -5.20
C LEU A 632 -16.02 -23.95 -6.35
N LEU A 633 -15.72 -24.42 -7.56
CA LEU A 633 -16.57 -24.17 -8.73
C LEU A 633 -17.95 -24.81 -8.57
N HIS A 634 -18.03 -26.00 -7.98
CA HIS A 634 -19.30 -26.60 -7.57
C HIS A 634 -20.01 -25.79 -6.49
N ILE A 635 -19.32 -25.36 -5.44
CA ILE A 635 -19.93 -24.55 -4.38
C ILE A 635 -20.45 -23.22 -4.94
N MET A 636 -19.72 -22.55 -5.82
CA MET A 636 -20.15 -21.31 -6.46
C MET A 636 -21.41 -21.50 -7.30
N LYS A 637 -21.48 -22.59 -8.06
CA LYS A 637 -22.58 -22.88 -8.99
C LYS A 637 -23.81 -23.44 -8.27
N ASP A 638 -23.60 -24.53 -7.54
CA ASP A 638 -24.62 -25.41 -6.98
C ASP A 638 -24.89 -25.13 -5.49
N GLY A 639 -24.04 -24.34 -4.82
CA GLY A 639 -24.11 -24.06 -3.39
C GLY A 639 -23.43 -25.11 -2.51
N HIS A 640 -23.06 -26.26 -3.07
CA HIS A 640 -22.40 -27.35 -2.36
C HIS A 640 -21.49 -28.18 -3.27
N TYR A 641 -20.57 -28.93 -2.67
CA TYR A 641 -19.79 -29.98 -3.31
C TYR A 641 -19.91 -31.25 -2.45
N GLN A 642 -20.45 -32.33 -3.01
CA GLN A 642 -20.69 -33.58 -2.26
C GLN A 642 -21.45 -33.37 -0.93
N ASN A 643 -22.54 -32.60 -0.97
CA ASN A 643 -23.34 -32.17 0.21
C ASN A 643 -22.58 -31.33 1.25
N LYS A 644 -21.40 -30.81 0.93
CA LYS A 644 -20.58 -29.96 1.80
C LYS A 644 -20.49 -28.54 1.25
N THR A 645 -20.25 -27.60 2.13
CA THR A 645 -20.18 -26.15 1.89
C THR A 645 -18.82 -25.61 2.34
N LEU A 646 -18.60 -24.30 2.21
CA LEU A 646 -17.39 -23.65 2.74
C LEU A 646 -17.26 -23.78 4.26
N LYS A 647 -18.32 -24.11 5.00
CA LYS A 647 -18.25 -24.26 6.46
C LYS A 647 -17.64 -25.59 6.90
N ASP A 648 -17.63 -26.58 6.00
CA ASP A 648 -17.17 -27.92 6.31
C ASP A 648 -15.64 -28.01 6.35
N SER A 649 -15.11 -28.61 7.42
CA SER A 649 -13.66 -28.74 7.65
C SER A 649 -12.96 -29.53 6.54
N GLU A 650 -13.68 -30.44 5.88
CA GLU A 650 -13.16 -31.21 4.75
C GLU A 650 -12.89 -30.33 3.53
N ILE A 651 -13.79 -29.37 3.23
CA ILE A 651 -13.58 -28.40 2.15
C ILE A 651 -12.42 -27.48 2.49
N ARG A 652 -12.36 -26.98 3.74
CA ARG A 652 -11.24 -26.15 4.22
C ARG A 652 -9.90 -26.91 4.18
N GLY A 653 -9.92 -28.21 4.46
CA GLY A 653 -8.75 -29.09 4.43
C GLY A 653 -8.05 -29.13 3.08
N LEU A 654 -8.80 -29.02 1.97
CA LEU A 654 -8.25 -28.99 0.61
C LEU A 654 -7.29 -27.82 0.36
N PHE A 655 -7.40 -26.74 1.15
CA PHE A 655 -6.60 -25.52 1.02
C PHE A 655 -5.36 -25.49 1.93
N LYS A 656 -5.14 -26.55 2.72
CA LYS A 656 -3.98 -26.65 3.61
C LYS A 656 -2.73 -27.04 2.84
N ARG A 657 -1.61 -26.42 3.18
CA ARG A 657 -0.32 -26.65 2.53
C ARG A 657 0.14 -28.10 2.65
N GLU A 658 -0.02 -28.68 3.84
CA GLU A 658 0.38 -30.05 4.16
C GLU A 658 -0.35 -31.04 3.26
N TYR A 659 -1.67 -30.87 3.14
CA TYR A 659 -2.52 -31.67 2.27
C TYR A 659 -2.07 -31.59 0.79
N VAL A 660 -1.79 -30.38 0.30
CA VAL A 660 -1.38 -30.19 -1.09
C VAL A 660 -0.02 -30.83 -1.37
N ILE A 661 0.97 -30.64 -0.51
CA ILE A 661 2.33 -31.17 -0.77
C ILE A 661 2.37 -32.69 -0.77
N GLU A 662 1.54 -33.33 0.05
CA GLU A 662 1.43 -34.79 0.14
C GLU A 662 0.56 -35.40 -0.96
N SER A 663 -0.18 -34.58 -1.72
CA SER A 663 -1.13 -35.06 -2.71
C SER A 663 -0.49 -35.55 -4.01
N GLU A 664 -1.06 -36.62 -4.59
CA GLU A 664 -0.61 -37.17 -5.88
C GLU A 664 -0.70 -36.14 -7.01
N TRP A 665 -1.79 -35.37 -7.08
CA TRP A 665 -1.99 -34.36 -8.13
C TRP A 665 -0.94 -33.24 -8.08
N TYR A 666 -0.42 -32.88 -6.90
CA TYR A 666 0.69 -31.93 -6.82
C TYR A 666 1.99 -32.56 -7.31
N GLN A 667 2.26 -33.81 -6.96
CA GLN A 667 3.43 -34.55 -7.46
C GLN A 667 3.39 -34.68 -8.99
N GLU A 668 2.23 -34.94 -9.58
CA GLU A 668 2.04 -34.94 -11.05
C GLU A 668 2.43 -33.60 -11.68
N ARG A 669 2.15 -32.47 -11.03
CA ARG A 669 2.57 -31.14 -11.51
C ARG A 669 4.08 -30.96 -11.48
N LEU A 670 4.74 -31.48 -10.45
CA LEU A 670 6.20 -31.43 -10.34
C LEU A 670 6.86 -32.31 -11.41
N ILE A 671 6.30 -33.51 -11.66
CA ILE A 671 6.74 -34.41 -12.72
C ILE A 671 6.53 -33.75 -14.11
N SER A 672 5.38 -33.10 -14.33
CA SER A 672 5.12 -32.34 -15.57
C SER A 672 6.15 -31.22 -15.77
N GLN A 673 6.52 -30.50 -14.70
CA GLN A 673 7.56 -29.46 -14.77
C GLN A 673 8.92 -30.05 -15.12
N GLN A 674 9.32 -31.13 -14.44
CA GLN A 674 10.57 -31.84 -14.72
C GLN A 674 10.64 -32.30 -16.18
N ASN A 675 9.58 -32.93 -16.68
CA ASN A 675 9.50 -33.39 -18.06
C ASN A 675 9.62 -32.22 -19.06
N ARG A 676 8.95 -31.09 -18.79
CA ARG A 676 9.07 -29.89 -19.62
C ARG A 676 10.51 -29.40 -19.68
N ASP A 677 11.22 -29.36 -18.55
CA ASP A 677 12.58 -28.85 -18.50
C ASP A 677 13.56 -29.77 -19.23
N ILE A 678 13.40 -31.10 -19.12
CA ILE A 678 14.15 -32.09 -19.92
C ILE A 678 13.88 -31.88 -21.42
N VAL A 679 12.61 -31.81 -21.83
CA VAL A 679 12.22 -31.67 -23.25
C VAL A 679 12.75 -30.36 -23.82
N ARG A 680 12.66 -29.26 -23.06
CA ARG A 680 13.19 -27.96 -23.48
C ARG A 680 14.71 -28.01 -23.66
N SER A 681 15.44 -28.58 -22.70
CA SER A 681 16.89 -28.68 -22.79
C SER A 681 17.34 -29.56 -23.96
N ARG A 682 16.67 -30.69 -24.23
CA ARG A 682 16.95 -31.52 -25.42
C ARG A 682 16.67 -30.80 -26.73
N ARG A 683 15.66 -29.94 -26.80
CA ARG A 683 15.42 -29.10 -27.98
C ARG A 683 16.56 -28.10 -28.19
N ILE A 684 17.09 -27.52 -27.11
CA ILE A 684 18.26 -26.63 -27.17
C ILE A 684 19.48 -27.41 -27.64
N GLU A 685 19.78 -28.56 -27.02
CA GLU A 685 20.86 -29.47 -27.42
C GLU A 685 20.80 -29.80 -28.91
N ALA A 686 19.64 -30.23 -29.42
CA ALA A 686 19.43 -30.52 -30.83
C ALA A 686 19.68 -29.30 -31.74
N TYR A 687 19.20 -28.12 -31.34
CA TYR A 687 19.43 -26.88 -32.08
C TYR A 687 20.92 -26.50 -32.10
N LEU A 688 21.63 -26.57 -30.97
CA LEU A 688 23.08 -26.36 -30.92
C LEU A 688 23.83 -27.39 -31.78
N GLY A 689 23.29 -28.60 -31.92
CA GLY A 689 23.78 -29.63 -32.84
C GLY A 689 23.76 -29.21 -34.32
N THR A 690 22.83 -28.34 -34.73
CA THR A 690 22.72 -27.84 -36.11
C THR A 690 23.66 -26.68 -36.45
N LEU A 691 24.26 -26.05 -35.44
CA LEU A 691 25.14 -24.91 -35.62
C LEU A 691 26.59 -25.37 -35.87
N GLU A 692 27.33 -24.59 -36.65
CA GLU A 692 28.77 -24.84 -36.87
C GLU A 692 29.54 -24.84 -35.55
N SER A 693 30.43 -25.81 -35.41
CA SER A 693 31.13 -26.06 -34.14
C SER A 693 32.17 -24.97 -33.84
N THR A 694 31.95 -24.19 -32.79
CA THR A 694 32.94 -23.29 -32.17
C THR A 694 33.28 -23.75 -30.75
N SER A 695 34.39 -23.27 -30.18
CA SER A 695 34.78 -23.58 -28.78
C SER A 695 33.70 -23.16 -27.77
N GLU A 696 33.14 -21.97 -27.92
CA GLU A 696 32.04 -21.47 -27.08
C GLU A 696 30.78 -22.34 -27.20
N LEU A 697 30.48 -22.83 -28.40
CA LEU A 697 29.34 -23.71 -28.63
C LEU A 697 29.54 -25.08 -27.98
N GLN A 698 30.77 -25.62 -28.04
CA GLN A 698 31.11 -26.89 -27.38
C GLN A 698 31.00 -26.78 -25.86
N GLU A 699 31.42 -25.64 -25.28
CA GLU A 699 31.22 -25.38 -23.85
C GLU A 699 29.73 -25.31 -23.50
N LYS A 700 28.93 -24.57 -24.27
CA LYS A 700 27.47 -24.50 -24.09
C LYS A 700 26.80 -25.87 -24.22
N LYS A 701 27.22 -26.72 -25.16
CA LYS A 701 26.74 -28.10 -25.30
C LYS A 701 27.02 -28.89 -24.02
N SER A 702 28.26 -28.87 -23.53
CA SER A 702 28.62 -29.55 -22.28
C SER A 702 27.83 -29.05 -21.06
N GLN A 703 27.53 -27.74 -20.99
CA GLN A 703 26.67 -27.19 -19.94
C GLN A 703 25.23 -27.71 -20.04
N ILE A 704 24.67 -27.76 -21.25
CA ILE A 704 23.31 -28.28 -21.49
C ILE A 704 23.23 -29.78 -21.17
N ASP A 705 24.24 -30.58 -21.53
CA ASP A 705 24.27 -32.02 -21.23
C ASP A 705 24.22 -32.28 -19.71
N LYS A 706 25.04 -31.56 -18.94
CA LYS A 706 25.01 -31.61 -17.47
C LYS A 706 23.67 -31.14 -16.92
N GLN A 707 23.05 -30.14 -17.54
CA GLN A 707 21.74 -29.64 -17.14
C GLN A 707 20.63 -30.67 -17.40
N ILE A 708 20.69 -31.39 -18.53
CA ILE A 708 19.77 -32.49 -18.85
C ILE A 708 19.93 -33.61 -17.81
N GLU A 709 21.16 -34.03 -17.50
CA GLU A 709 21.43 -35.06 -16.49
C GLU A 709 20.86 -34.65 -15.12
N TYR A 710 21.09 -33.40 -14.70
CA TYR A 710 20.51 -32.87 -13.47
C TYR A 710 18.98 -32.88 -13.52
N PHE A 711 18.36 -32.41 -14.59
CA PHE A 711 16.90 -32.39 -14.71
C PHE A 711 16.28 -33.80 -14.72
N GLN A 712 16.99 -34.81 -15.22
CA GLN A 712 16.55 -36.21 -15.16
C GLN A 712 16.67 -36.84 -13.77
N SER A 713 17.43 -36.22 -12.86
CA SER A 713 17.70 -36.79 -11.54
C SER A 713 16.50 -36.67 -10.58
N GLY A 714 16.44 -37.59 -9.61
CA GLY A 714 15.46 -37.50 -8.52
C GLY A 714 15.72 -36.34 -7.55
N SER A 715 16.95 -35.80 -7.49
CA SER A 715 17.25 -34.63 -6.66
C SER A 715 16.63 -33.36 -7.23
N TYR A 716 16.59 -33.20 -8.56
CA TYR A 716 15.90 -32.08 -9.19
C TYR A 716 14.40 -32.12 -8.91
N LEU A 717 13.75 -33.27 -9.09
CA LEU A 717 12.32 -33.41 -8.77
C LEU A 717 12.02 -33.05 -7.30
N LYS A 718 12.85 -33.51 -6.36
CA LYS A 718 12.74 -33.14 -4.94
C LYS A 718 12.94 -31.65 -4.71
N SER A 719 13.85 -31.00 -5.45
CA SER A 719 14.08 -29.56 -5.32
C SER A 719 12.88 -28.72 -5.75
N LEU A 720 12.03 -29.22 -6.66
CA LEU A 720 10.82 -28.53 -7.13
C LEU A 720 9.70 -28.48 -6.08
N VAL A 721 9.78 -29.25 -4.99
CA VAL A 721 8.80 -29.19 -3.89
C VAL A 721 8.81 -27.80 -3.26
N GLY A 722 7.64 -27.17 -3.21
CA GLY A 722 7.49 -25.77 -2.81
C GLY A 722 7.40 -24.78 -3.98
N THR A 723 7.47 -25.25 -5.23
CA THR A 723 7.08 -24.49 -6.43
C THR A 723 5.59 -24.74 -6.78
N ILE A 724 5.08 -24.09 -7.82
CA ILE A 724 3.72 -24.35 -8.35
C ILE A 724 3.65 -25.51 -9.36
N GLY A 725 4.80 -26.07 -9.76
CA GLY A 725 4.90 -27.05 -10.84
C GLY A 725 4.30 -26.57 -12.16
N ARG A 726 4.00 -27.52 -13.05
CA ARG A 726 3.37 -27.28 -14.35
C ARG A 726 2.04 -28.02 -14.42
N ASP A 727 1.07 -27.42 -15.11
CA ASP A 727 -0.19 -28.12 -15.38
C ASP A 727 0.06 -29.38 -16.23
N PRO A 728 -0.34 -30.60 -15.80
CA PRO A 728 -0.11 -31.82 -16.57
C PRO A 728 -0.88 -31.87 -17.89
N ALA A 729 -1.92 -31.04 -18.05
CA ALA A 729 -2.68 -30.94 -19.29
C ALA A 729 -1.99 -30.14 -20.40
N LEU A 730 -0.91 -29.42 -20.09
CA LEU A 730 -0.07 -28.68 -21.05
C LEU A 730 1.10 -29.55 -21.49
#